data_AF-A0A7C8JJ52-F1
#
_entry.id   AF-A0A7C8JJ52-F1
#
_cell.length_a   1.000
_cell.length_b   1.000
_cell.length_c   1.000
_cell.angle_alpha   90.00
_cell.angle_beta   90.00
_cell.angle_gamma   90.00
#
_symmetry.space_group_name_H-M   'P 1'
#
loop_
_entity.id
_entity.type
_entity.pdbx_description
1 polymer ?
#
loop_
_entity_poly.entity_id
_entity_poly.type
_entity_poly.pdbx_seq_one_letter_code
_entity_poly.pdbx_strand_id
1 'polypeptide(L)'
;MSSPTLNFSSSDIPDLTGKVALVTGANVGIGFETAYFLASHNATVYLACRSESRALSAIDTLQSRLKAAKVDAKLYYHNLDLGSIKTAKSSADDFLTKETRLDILIANAGVLGNQWTPEWEYEPMFYTNHLGHFAFVTTLLPLIEKTASITHDVRIVCTTSKALTMTSPTIDYNSITERPKDADAPRHLGQFANSMKVYGQGKLANLYFAKELDRRYREKGVWVNAPHPGWVGGTELGLHEAFDMFGFITKRIVNFLHTWLAMKTTDGAATQTYLATSPHVPEYGIHGQYLMPRMNWLWKYQGPQVVNLGAPYQNEEEWMGLDVTQLFCCVAGNHFRYLVYSSPSGFVLFYLQNPYKTIPTPRSRPTSARVFTMSTPLHIPFRKSAPLTPPLSTAITSYISSKYDQHPDMFKTDLVTIDKMRSDAVNVRDAHGSELAKLGAYAAVLSAASGKFPVDIGADFTWYPALGYNTQRPLTQNNLQFERANIIYNLASLYSQLAVSVSRSTSDGLRQACNYFSSAAGTFSHLRTEIIPTMRSLPPEDMDVMTLEALENLMLAQAQECFWQKAVMDGMKDSLISKLAAKVNDFYAEARDIAKQSDTVSTEWIHHMTAKHHHFAAAAQYRAACDALEKSKYGEEVARLQDALKCVNEGLREESYVSKVVTTDLKGLKQKIVDTLRRAEKDNDLIYLAPVPSKAELAVLQRASMVKPVVPKEITEASAKLVPGGEYGPPLFQNLVPFAVHMAGSIYVERRDRAVNNIIEELETLTVQLRETLQSLNLPGSLEALEKPLGLPPGLMAHVQEVRQTGGVEGLLRAYDDVTKIKLNDKTVYEECVEILRLEEEEDQKMRQRHGTDRWLRKPSKEVESNPIKQIEEYGSIIQSADNSDRLIMEKIRMFEAPLRLMQGSDAGLRDFVPNSSRPKMNVQVDKTATKLRQLLDETSRFESARKRLIEKIRERGKADDITQALLLEAGKIELEQPLKPIEAADFESLFAERLRVYDEYQSLKADEQRKQDSLTTKIKDANTTFVSSRKVDDSLKEREQALQTLETAYSKHQEVIGNLDSGRKFYNNLAKLLARLQQEAKGFVYARKYEAEQMEMDITSAMSNLRISSTPAAAPIAQYQQQPPPVQQPVQQPQAQPAPSRYSTRSQAPARQSETATPLPAPQAQRPLNVPSVPTVQGGGVWTPDQGIRFGPPAGGAGRGR
;
A
#
# COMPACT_ATOMS: atom_id res chain seq x y z
N MET A 1 -0.77 -13.91 -33.04
CA MET A 1 -0.06 -14.71 -34.08
C MET A 1 1.11 -15.42 -33.42
N SER A 2 1.49 -16.60 -33.88
CA SER A 2 2.71 -17.29 -33.43
C SER A 2 3.95 -16.62 -34.03
N SER A 3 5.00 -16.37 -33.23
CA SER A 3 6.27 -15.84 -33.73
C SER A 3 6.87 -16.72 -34.83
N PRO A 4 7.51 -16.15 -35.87
CA PRO A 4 8.15 -16.94 -36.92
C PRO A 4 9.27 -17.81 -36.33
N THR A 5 9.27 -19.10 -36.67
CA THR A 5 10.26 -20.07 -36.18
C THR A 5 11.48 -20.07 -37.09
N LEU A 6 12.54 -19.42 -36.66
CA LEU A 6 13.77 -19.24 -37.45
C LEU A 6 14.75 -20.39 -37.16
N ASN A 7 15.09 -21.16 -38.18
CA ASN A 7 16.19 -22.12 -38.13
C ASN A 7 17.44 -21.42 -38.68
N PHE A 8 18.59 -21.56 -38.01
CA PHE A 8 19.86 -20.97 -38.45
C PHE A 8 21.06 -21.71 -37.88
N SER A 9 22.08 -21.88 -38.72
CA SER A 9 23.37 -22.52 -38.49
C SER A 9 24.50 -21.65 -39.06
N SER A 10 25.76 -21.88 -38.66
CA SER A 10 26.93 -21.16 -39.22
C SER A 10 27.22 -21.50 -40.69
N SER A 11 26.54 -22.52 -41.23
CA SER A 11 26.46 -22.83 -42.67
C SER A 11 25.57 -21.86 -43.45
N ASP A 12 24.69 -21.13 -42.77
CA ASP A 12 23.59 -20.36 -43.39
C ASP A 12 23.91 -18.84 -43.42
N ILE A 13 25.16 -18.51 -43.10
CA ILE A 13 25.75 -17.18 -43.25
C ILE A 13 26.09 -17.00 -44.75
N PRO A 14 25.63 -15.92 -45.41
CA PRO A 14 26.01 -15.62 -46.79
C PRO A 14 27.47 -15.17 -46.88
N ASP A 15 28.05 -15.20 -48.08
CA ASP A 15 29.36 -14.59 -48.34
C ASP A 15 29.34 -13.09 -48.00
N LEU A 16 30.32 -12.67 -47.21
CA LEU A 16 30.51 -11.30 -46.72
C LEU A 16 31.70 -10.60 -47.40
N THR A 17 32.21 -11.14 -48.51
CA THR A 17 33.30 -10.55 -49.31
C THR A 17 33.06 -9.05 -49.54
N GLY A 18 33.98 -8.22 -49.04
CA GLY A 18 33.93 -6.76 -49.20
C GLY A 18 33.06 -6.00 -48.18
N LYS A 19 32.44 -6.68 -47.21
CA LYS A 19 31.89 -6.07 -45.99
C LYS A 19 32.98 -5.91 -44.93
N VAL A 20 32.91 -4.80 -44.19
CA VAL A 20 33.75 -4.52 -43.02
C VAL A 20 32.94 -4.73 -41.75
N ALA A 21 33.50 -5.50 -40.81
CA ALA A 21 32.91 -5.82 -39.53
C ALA A 21 33.81 -5.40 -38.36
N LEU A 22 33.20 -4.92 -37.27
CA LEU A 22 33.90 -4.60 -36.02
C LEU A 22 33.22 -5.31 -34.84
N VAL A 23 34.00 -6.09 -34.10
CA VAL A 23 33.51 -6.89 -32.96
C VAL A 23 34.23 -6.48 -31.68
N THR A 24 33.48 -5.95 -30.72
CA THR A 24 34.03 -5.53 -29.41
C THR A 24 34.23 -6.73 -28.49
N GLY A 25 35.37 -6.84 -27.83
CA GLY A 25 35.68 -7.97 -26.93
C GLY A 25 35.89 -9.29 -27.68
N ALA A 26 36.38 -9.22 -28.92
CA ALA A 26 36.56 -10.37 -29.80
C ALA A 26 37.74 -11.29 -29.43
N ASN A 27 38.50 -11.00 -28.36
CA ASN A 27 39.64 -11.81 -27.96
C ASN A 27 39.27 -13.10 -27.21
N VAL A 28 38.03 -13.24 -26.70
CA VAL A 28 37.55 -14.44 -25.97
C VAL A 28 36.06 -14.70 -26.19
N GLY A 29 35.60 -15.91 -25.81
CA GLY A 29 34.18 -16.24 -25.65
C GLY A 29 33.34 -16.14 -26.93
N ILE A 30 32.10 -15.65 -26.79
CA ILE A 30 31.16 -15.49 -27.92
C ILE A 30 31.61 -14.41 -28.92
N GLY A 31 32.38 -13.41 -28.49
CA GLY A 31 32.95 -12.39 -29.37
C GLY A 31 33.99 -12.98 -30.32
N PHE A 32 34.84 -13.86 -29.79
CA PHE A 32 35.84 -14.60 -30.57
C PHE A 32 35.21 -15.52 -31.61
N GLU A 33 34.18 -16.30 -31.24
CA GLU A 33 33.48 -17.17 -32.19
C GLU A 33 32.67 -16.37 -33.23
N THR A 34 32.12 -15.21 -32.87
CA THR A 34 31.47 -14.31 -33.84
C THR A 34 32.50 -13.71 -34.82
N ALA A 35 33.67 -13.28 -34.34
CA ALA A 35 34.76 -12.82 -35.20
C ALA A 35 35.26 -13.94 -36.13
N TYR A 36 35.34 -15.19 -35.64
CA TYR A 36 35.61 -16.35 -36.48
C TYR A 36 34.55 -16.53 -37.57
N PHE A 37 33.26 -16.54 -37.23
CA PHE A 37 32.20 -16.78 -38.21
C PHE A 37 32.12 -15.70 -39.28
N LEU A 38 32.31 -14.43 -38.92
CA LEU A 38 32.34 -13.34 -39.90
C LEU A 38 33.56 -13.46 -40.84
N ALA A 39 34.74 -13.78 -40.29
CA ALA A 39 35.95 -13.96 -41.08
C ALA A 39 35.92 -15.23 -41.94
N SER A 40 35.32 -16.34 -41.47
CA SER A 40 35.20 -17.58 -42.24
C SER A 40 34.29 -17.45 -43.47
N HIS A 41 33.52 -16.36 -43.56
CA HIS A 41 32.70 -15.97 -44.70
C HIS A 41 33.23 -14.67 -45.35
N ASN A 42 34.56 -14.48 -45.38
CA ASN A 42 35.28 -13.44 -46.12
C ASN A 42 35.07 -11.98 -45.69
N ALA A 43 34.44 -11.70 -44.54
CA ALA A 43 34.43 -10.33 -44.00
C ALA A 43 35.84 -9.87 -43.61
N THR A 44 36.09 -8.57 -43.73
CA THR A 44 37.24 -7.93 -43.05
C THR A 44 36.84 -7.63 -41.61
N VAL A 45 37.52 -8.20 -40.62
CA VAL A 45 37.09 -8.16 -39.21
C VAL A 45 38.10 -7.43 -38.32
N TYR A 46 37.64 -6.37 -37.67
CA TYR A 46 38.36 -5.64 -36.63
C TYR A 46 38.00 -6.19 -35.25
N LEU A 47 39.00 -6.73 -34.56
CA LEU A 47 38.91 -7.19 -33.18
C LEU A 47 39.17 -6.01 -32.24
N ALA A 48 38.10 -5.36 -31.80
CA ALA A 48 38.15 -4.17 -30.95
C ALA A 48 38.30 -4.56 -29.47
N CYS A 49 39.51 -4.43 -28.93
CA CYS A 49 39.92 -5.04 -27.66
C CYS A 49 40.84 -4.11 -26.84
N ARG A 50 40.75 -4.19 -25.52
CA ARG A 50 41.56 -3.39 -24.59
C ARG A 50 43.03 -3.80 -24.54
N SER A 51 43.30 -5.10 -24.59
CA SER A 51 44.64 -5.68 -24.45
C SER A 51 45.16 -6.16 -25.80
N GLU A 52 46.18 -5.48 -26.32
CA GLU A 52 46.84 -5.80 -27.60
C GLU A 52 47.39 -7.23 -27.64
N SER A 53 48.14 -7.65 -26.62
CA SER A 53 48.71 -9.00 -26.57
C SER A 53 47.66 -10.12 -26.58
N ARG A 54 46.53 -9.94 -25.87
CA ARG A 54 45.38 -10.85 -25.93
C ARG A 54 44.69 -10.83 -27.30
N ALA A 55 44.60 -9.67 -27.95
CA ALA A 55 43.98 -9.52 -29.25
C ALA A 55 44.83 -10.14 -30.38
N LEU A 56 46.15 -9.95 -30.36
CA LEU A 56 47.09 -10.55 -31.31
C LEU A 56 47.10 -12.08 -31.18
N SER A 57 47.18 -12.62 -29.95
CA SER A 57 47.08 -14.06 -29.71
C SER A 57 45.74 -14.67 -30.17
N ALA A 58 44.65 -13.92 -30.05
CA ALA A 58 43.36 -14.28 -30.63
C ALA A 58 43.40 -14.27 -32.17
N ILE A 59 44.02 -13.26 -32.79
CA ILE A 59 44.20 -13.18 -34.25
C ILE A 59 45.02 -14.37 -34.77
N ASP A 60 46.16 -14.73 -34.14
CA ASP A 60 46.96 -15.89 -34.52
C ASP A 60 46.15 -17.20 -34.49
N THR A 61 45.30 -17.34 -33.46
CA THR A 61 44.41 -18.50 -33.29
C THR A 61 43.30 -18.52 -34.35
N LEU A 62 42.72 -17.37 -34.69
CA LEU A 62 41.73 -17.24 -35.75
C LEU A 62 42.34 -17.49 -37.13
N GLN A 63 43.49 -16.89 -37.46
CA GLN A 63 44.23 -17.15 -38.70
C GLN A 63 44.55 -18.65 -38.86
N SER A 64 44.93 -19.32 -37.78
CA SER A 64 45.17 -20.77 -37.78
C SER A 64 43.91 -21.57 -38.11
N ARG A 65 42.74 -21.20 -37.55
CA ARG A 65 41.44 -21.82 -37.88
C ARG A 65 41.00 -21.52 -39.31
N LEU A 66 41.13 -20.27 -39.77
CA LEU A 66 40.75 -19.82 -41.12
C LEU A 66 41.60 -20.51 -42.18
N LYS A 67 42.91 -20.63 -41.97
CA LYS A 67 43.83 -21.38 -42.83
C LYS A 67 43.47 -22.86 -42.91
N ALA A 68 43.03 -23.49 -41.81
CA ALA A 68 42.51 -24.85 -41.82
C ALA A 68 41.18 -24.98 -42.59
N ALA A 69 40.32 -23.94 -42.52
CA ALA A 69 39.11 -23.81 -43.34
C ALA A 69 39.37 -23.39 -44.81
N LYS A 70 40.63 -23.10 -45.18
CA LYS A 70 41.07 -22.57 -46.49
C LYS A 70 40.51 -21.19 -46.85
N VAL A 71 40.28 -20.34 -45.85
CA VAL A 71 39.81 -18.96 -46.00
C VAL A 71 40.96 -17.99 -45.69
N ASP A 72 41.16 -16.99 -46.56
CA ASP A 72 42.16 -15.92 -46.39
C ASP A 72 41.46 -14.59 -46.08
N ALA A 73 41.01 -14.45 -44.83
CA ALA A 73 40.24 -13.29 -44.36
C ALA A 73 41.09 -12.33 -43.53
N LYS A 74 40.87 -11.03 -43.75
CA LYS A 74 41.65 -9.95 -43.12
C LYS A 74 41.19 -9.74 -41.68
N LEU A 75 42.10 -9.97 -40.75
CA LEU A 75 41.90 -9.71 -39.32
C LEU A 75 42.80 -8.57 -38.86
N TYR A 76 42.21 -7.59 -38.19
CA TYR A 76 42.92 -6.42 -37.66
C TYR A 76 42.70 -6.23 -36.17
N TYR A 77 43.74 -5.88 -35.43
CA TYR A 77 43.60 -5.39 -34.07
C TYR A 77 43.13 -3.93 -34.08
N HIS A 78 42.16 -3.61 -33.22
CA HIS A 78 41.77 -2.23 -32.92
C HIS A 78 41.78 -2.03 -31.40
N ASN A 79 42.47 -0.98 -30.93
CA ASN A 79 42.51 -0.66 -29.51
C ASN A 79 41.17 -0.02 -29.10
N LEU A 80 40.49 -0.66 -28.13
CA LEU A 80 39.25 -0.16 -27.56
C LEU A 80 39.23 -0.41 -26.05
N ASP A 81 39.33 0.67 -25.27
CA ASP A 81 39.03 0.67 -23.85
C ASP A 81 37.66 1.32 -23.61
N LEU A 82 36.69 0.52 -23.19
CA LEU A 82 35.31 0.92 -22.86
C LEU A 82 35.17 1.48 -21.44
N GLY A 83 36.24 1.45 -20.64
CA GLY A 83 36.27 1.99 -19.28
C GLY A 83 36.26 3.52 -19.18
N SER A 84 36.26 4.24 -20.30
CA SER A 84 35.99 5.69 -20.31
C SER A 84 35.32 6.10 -21.61
N ILE A 85 34.35 7.01 -21.53
CA ILE A 85 33.75 7.70 -22.69
C ILE A 85 34.84 8.35 -23.54
N LYS A 86 35.91 8.88 -22.92
CA LYS A 86 37.03 9.51 -23.63
C LYS A 86 37.84 8.51 -24.45
N THR A 87 38.15 7.33 -23.90
CA THR A 87 38.92 6.29 -24.62
C THR A 87 38.06 5.60 -25.67
N ALA A 88 36.79 5.33 -25.37
CA ALA A 88 35.82 4.81 -26.34
C ALA A 88 35.64 5.77 -27.53
N LYS A 89 35.45 7.07 -27.27
CA LYS A 89 35.30 8.08 -28.34
C LYS A 89 36.59 8.25 -29.17
N SER A 90 37.76 8.28 -28.52
CA SER A 90 39.05 8.35 -29.21
C SER A 90 39.39 7.10 -30.02
N SER A 91 38.88 5.94 -29.60
CA SER A 91 38.98 4.65 -30.32
C SER A 91 38.10 4.67 -31.57
N ALA A 92 36.84 5.13 -31.46
CA ALA A 92 35.98 5.34 -32.62
C ALA A 92 36.56 6.39 -33.59
N ASP A 93 37.07 7.53 -33.09
CA ASP A 93 37.75 8.55 -33.92
C ASP A 93 38.96 7.94 -34.68
N ASP A 94 39.75 7.06 -34.05
CA ASP A 94 40.83 6.32 -34.70
C ASP A 94 40.33 5.38 -35.80
N PHE A 95 39.22 4.64 -35.57
CA PHE A 95 38.61 3.78 -36.58
C PHE A 95 38.15 4.58 -37.81
N LEU A 96 37.56 5.76 -37.61
CA LEU A 96 37.14 6.68 -38.69
C LEU A 96 38.30 7.17 -39.57
N THR A 97 39.57 7.06 -39.11
CA THR A 97 40.75 7.35 -39.94
C THR A 97 41.26 6.14 -40.73
N LYS A 98 40.86 4.92 -40.33
CA LYS A 98 41.36 3.65 -40.88
C LYS A 98 40.44 3.04 -41.92
N GLU A 99 39.13 3.22 -41.77
CA GLU A 99 38.13 2.63 -42.65
C GLU A 99 37.13 3.64 -43.22
N THR A 100 36.65 3.34 -44.43
CA THR A 100 35.72 4.22 -45.16
C THR A 100 34.30 3.65 -45.31
N ARG A 101 34.08 2.43 -44.81
CA ARG A 101 32.77 1.78 -44.61
C ARG A 101 32.74 1.01 -43.28
N LEU A 102 31.54 0.74 -42.77
CA LEU A 102 31.30 -0.23 -41.68
C LEU A 102 29.92 -0.86 -41.86
N ASP A 103 29.87 -2.14 -42.23
CA ASP A 103 28.61 -2.85 -42.55
C ASP A 103 28.07 -3.67 -41.37
N ILE A 104 28.92 -4.08 -40.43
CA ILE A 104 28.54 -4.92 -39.28
C ILE A 104 29.22 -4.42 -38.00
N LEU A 105 28.45 -4.03 -36.99
CA LEU A 105 28.95 -3.59 -35.67
C LEU A 105 28.37 -4.45 -34.55
N ILE A 106 29.23 -5.22 -33.87
CA ILE A 106 28.83 -6.12 -32.78
C ILE A 106 29.29 -5.53 -31.44
N ALA A 107 28.38 -4.82 -30.77
CA ALA A 107 28.54 -4.26 -29.42
C ALA A 107 28.29 -5.35 -28.36
N ASN A 108 29.30 -6.20 -28.20
CA ASN A 108 29.27 -7.47 -27.46
C ASN A 108 30.06 -7.47 -26.15
N ALA A 109 31.02 -6.56 -25.96
CA ALA A 109 31.91 -6.64 -24.81
C ALA A 109 31.15 -6.45 -23.49
N GLY A 110 31.69 -7.02 -22.40
CA GLY A 110 31.09 -6.82 -21.10
C GLY A 110 31.81 -7.53 -19.96
N VAL A 111 31.46 -7.11 -18.75
CA VAL A 111 32.07 -7.49 -17.48
C VAL A 111 31.01 -7.72 -16.41
N LEU A 112 31.38 -8.51 -15.41
CA LEU A 112 30.59 -8.83 -14.22
C LEU A 112 31.57 -9.01 -13.04
N GLY A 113 31.32 -8.34 -11.91
CA GLY A 113 32.13 -8.47 -10.69
C GLY A 113 33.33 -7.53 -10.55
N ASN A 114 33.39 -6.42 -11.30
CA ASN A 114 34.40 -5.38 -11.13
C ASN A 114 34.39 -4.80 -9.70
N GLN A 115 35.56 -4.43 -9.18
CA GLN A 115 35.67 -3.65 -7.93
C GLN A 115 35.39 -2.17 -8.21
N TRP A 116 34.67 -1.50 -7.31
CA TRP A 116 34.54 -0.05 -7.35
C TRP A 116 35.88 0.59 -6.99
N THR A 117 36.43 1.43 -7.86
CA THR A 117 37.65 2.20 -7.57
C THR A 117 37.32 3.68 -7.43
N PRO A 118 38.08 4.48 -6.64
CA PRO A 118 37.70 5.85 -6.28
C PRO A 118 37.62 6.86 -7.44
N GLU A 119 38.00 6.44 -8.65
CA GLU A 119 38.16 7.28 -9.85
C GLU A 119 36.90 7.32 -10.73
N TRP A 120 35.81 6.64 -10.34
CA TRP A 120 34.63 6.42 -11.19
C TRP A 120 33.37 7.09 -10.64
N GLU A 121 32.75 7.93 -11.46
CA GLU A 121 31.51 8.66 -11.19
C GLU A 121 30.23 7.80 -11.32
N TYR A 122 30.35 6.58 -11.87
CA TYR A 122 29.28 5.61 -12.05
C TYR A 122 29.80 4.19 -11.82
N GLU A 123 28.89 3.23 -11.60
CA GLU A 123 29.23 1.82 -11.39
C GLU A 123 30.04 1.25 -12.59
N PRO A 124 31.26 0.70 -12.37
CA PRO A 124 32.16 0.30 -13.46
C PRO A 124 31.63 -0.77 -14.43
N MET A 125 30.76 -1.70 -14.00
CA MET A 125 30.13 -2.66 -14.91
C MET A 125 29.11 -1.99 -15.81
N PHE A 126 28.21 -1.15 -15.28
CA PHE A 126 27.27 -0.36 -16.10
C PHE A 126 28.02 0.54 -17.09
N TYR A 127 29.08 1.20 -16.64
CA TYR A 127 29.94 2.03 -17.49
C TYR A 127 30.51 1.22 -18.66
N THR A 128 31.14 0.07 -18.40
CA THR A 128 31.77 -0.77 -19.43
C THR A 128 30.73 -1.45 -20.33
N ASN A 129 29.64 -1.97 -19.76
CA ASN A 129 28.59 -2.72 -20.46
C ASN A 129 27.70 -1.83 -21.33
N HIS A 130 27.55 -0.54 -20.96
CA HIS A 130 26.63 0.39 -21.60
C HIS A 130 27.30 1.72 -22.02
N LEU A 131 27.74 2.58 -21.08
CA LEU A 131 28.17 3.96 -21.39
C LEU A 131 29.37 4.04 -22.37
N GLY A 132 30.36 3.15 -22.22
CA GLY A 132 31.47 3.03 -23.16
C GLY A 132 31.01 2.59 -24.56
N HIS A 133 30.08 1.64 -24.63
CA HIS A 133 29.50 1.19 -25.91
C HIS A 133 28.65 2.28 -26.56
N PHE A 134 27.86 3.02 -25.78
CA PHE A 134 27.11 4.17 -26.25
C PHE A 134 28.04 5.17 -26.94
N ALA A 135 29.08 5.64 -26.24
CA ALA A 135 30.05 6.61 -26.79
C ALA A 135 30.78 6.10 -28.05
N PHE A 136 31.17 4.82 -28.06
CA PHE A 136 31.82 4.20 -29.22
C PHE A 136 30.88 4.11 -30.43
N VAL A 137 29.70 3.52 -30.24
CA VAL A 137 28.69 3.32 -31.31
C VAL A 137 28.20 4.65 -31.85
N THR A 138 27.85 5.64 -31.00
CA THR A 138 27.36 6.94 -31.49
C THR A 138 28.39 7.70 -32.30
N THR A 139 29.67 7.59 -31.97
CA THR A 139 30.75 8.23 -32.74
C THR A 139 30.92 7.59 -34.12
N LEU A 140 30.58 6.31 -34.28
CA LEU A 140 30.61 5.60 -35.56
C LEU A 140 29.35 5.81 -36.42
N LEU A 141 28.25 6.36 -35.89
CA LEU A 141 27.00 6.53 -36.63
C LEU A 141 27.12 7.28 -37.97
N PRO A 142 27.96 8.32 -38.15
CA PRO A 142 28.16 8.95 -39.46
C PRO A 142 28.75 8.01 -40.52
N LEU A 143 29.62 7.07 -40.13
CA LEU A 143 30.20 6.07 -41.03
C LEU A 143 29.20 4.95 -41.35
N ILE A 144 28.43 4.53 -40.34
CA ILE A 144 27.34 3.56 -40.47
C ILE A 144 26.27 4.10 -41.42
N GLU A 145 25.81 5.34 -41.25
CA GLU A 145 24.82 5.99 -42.13
C GLU A 145 25.35 6.18 -43.56
N LYS A 146 26.61 6.60 -43.72
CA LYS A 146 27.28 6.66 -45.03
C LYS A 146 27.40 5.28 -45.71
N THR A 147 27.55 4.20 -44.94
CA THR A 147 27.60 2.84 -45.48
C THR A 147 26.20 2.36 -45.86
N ALA A 148 25.20 2.67 -45.02
CA ALA A 148 23.82 2.26 -45.23
C ALA A 148 23.15 2.96 -46.41
N SER A 149 23.49 4.22 -46.72
CA SER A 149 23.03 4.89 -47.95
C SER A 149 23.58 4.25 -49.24
N ILE A 150 24.62 3.40 -49.14
CA ILE A 150 25.18 2.62 -50.26
C ILE A 150 24.57 1.21 -50.29
N THR A 151 24.48 0.51 -49.15
CA THR A 151 24.09 -0.91 -49.11
C THR A 151 22.63 -1.19 -48.73
N HIS A 152 22.00 -0.29 -47.98
CA HIS A 152 20.72 -0.49 -47.28
C HIS A 152 20.70 -1.72 -46.33
N ASP A 153 21.89 -2.25 -46.02
CA ASP A 153 22.12 -3.54 -45.37
C ASP A 153 23.30 -3.43 -44.38
N VAL A 154 23.15 -2.54 -43.40
CA VAL A 154 24.09 -2.35 -42.29
C VAL A 154 23.47 -2.88 -40.99
N ARG A 155 24.24 -3.61 -40.19
CA ARG A 155 23.78 -4.27 -38.96
C ARG A 155 24.46 -3.68 -37.72
N ILE A 156 23.67 -3.35 -36.69
CA ILE A 156 24.19 -3.10 -35.33
C ILE A 156 23.56 -4.13 -34.39
N VAL A 157 24.40 -4.82 -33.63
CA VAL A 157 23.97 -5.90 -32.72
C VAL A 157 24.44 -5.58 -31.31
N CYS A 158 23.50 -5.30 -30.40
CA CYS A 158 23.78 -4.86 -29.03
C CYS A 158 23.54 -6.00 -28.03
N THR A 159 24.59 -6.70 -27.60
CA THR A 159 24.46 -7.94 -26.83
C THR A 159 23.95 -7.66 -25.41
N THR A 160 22.76 -8.18 -25.14
CA THR A 160 21.99 -8.05 -23.90
C THR A 160 21.94 -9.40 -23.15
N SER A 161 21.08 -9.56 -22.15
CA SER A 161 20.95 -10.76 -21.34
C SER A 161 19.56 -10.90 -20.73
N LYS A 162 19.08 -12.13 -20.53
CA LYS A 162 17.88 -12.42 -19.71
C LYS A 162 17.97 -11.81 -18.30
N ALA A 163 19.16 -11.47 -17.80
CA ALA A 163 19.34 -10.70 -16.57
C ALA A 163 18.56 -9.35 -16.55
N LEU A 164 18.19 -8.78 -17.71
CA LEU A 164 17.31 -7.62 -17.77
C LEU A 164 15.94 -7.88 -17.11
N THR A 165 15.45 -9.13 -17.12
CA THR A 165 14.18 -9.50 -16.46
C THR A 165 14.35 -9.85 -14.97
N MET A 166 15.52 -9.56 -14.38
CA MET A 166 15.81 -9.75 -12.95
C MET A 166 15.90 -8.41 -12.19
N THR A 167 15.51 -7.32 -12.83
CA THR A 167 15.50 -5.95 -12.29
C THR A 167 14.22 -5.23 -12.72
N SER A 168 14.04 -3.98 -12.30
CA SER A 168 12.90 -3.16 -12.76
C SER A 168 12.96 -2.96 -14.28
N PRO A 169 11.81 -2.92 -15.00
CA PRO A 169 11.77 -2.43 -16.38
C PRO A 169 12.15 -0.94 -16.50
N THR A 170 12.15 -0.18 -15.41
CA THR A 170 12.71 1.18 -15.39
C THR A 170 14.21 1.17 -15.10
N ILE A 171 14.93 2.15 -15.66
CA ILE A 171 16.35 2.35 -15.35
C ILE A 171 16.48 2.95 -13.94
N ASP A 172 17.13 2.22 -13.03
CA ASP A 172 17.42 2.66 -11.67
C ASP A 172 18.75 3.43 -11.65
N TYR A 173 18.65 4.73 -11.88
CA TYR A 173 19.80 5.64 -11.87
C TYR A 173 20.57 5.63 -10.55
N ASN A 174 19.91 5.43 -9.40
CA ASN A 174 20.59 5.41 -8.10
C ASN A 174 21.50 4.19 -7.99
N SER A 175 21.07 3.03 -8.50
CA SER A 175 21.91 1.82 -8.59
C SER A 175 23.13 1.96 -9.51
N ILE A 176 23.21 3.04 -10.28
CA ILE A 176 24.28 3.34 -11.25
C ILE A 176 25.19 4.48 -10.74
N THR A 177 24.65 5.48 -10.04
CA THR A 177 25.40 6.66 -9.56
C THR A 177 25.86 6.55 -8.10
N GLU A 178 25.15 5.83 -7.23
CA GLU A 178 25.51 5.71 -5.82
C GLU A 178 26.46 4.53 -5.57
N ARG A 179 27.64 4.82 -5.01
CA ARG A 179 28.57 3.78 -4.55
C ARG A 179 27.95 3.01 -3.37
N PRO A 180 27.80 1.67 -3.45
CA PRO A 180 27.28 0.87 -2.33
C PRO A 180 28.10 1.08 -1.06
N LYS A 181 27.43 1.23 0.09
CA LYS A 181 28.06 1.49 1.40
C LYS A 181 28.97 0.35 1.86
N ASP A 182 28.78 -0.83 1.28
CA ASP A 182 29.52 -2.06 1.51
C ASP A 182 30.52 -2.39 0.38
N ALA A 183 30.78 -1.47 -0.57
CA ALA A 183 31.66 -1.72 -1.72
C ALA A 183 33.11 -2.14 -1.35
N ASP A 184 33.57 -1.77 -0.15
CA ASP A 184 34.89 -2.11 0.38
C ASP A 184 34.86 -3.32 1.35
N ALA A 185 33.68 -3.92 1.58
CA ALA A 185 33.52 -5.10 2.43
C ALA A 185 33.81 -6.40 1.65
N PRO A 186 34.26 -7.48 2.31
CA PRO A 186 34.53 -8.77 1.66
C PRO A 186 33.35 -9.30 0.85
N ARG A 187 33.65 -9.88 -0.33
CA ARG A 187 32.65 -10.43 -1.26
C ARG A 187 31.71 -11.42 -0.57
N HIS A 188 30.44 -11.06 -0.50
CA HIS A 188 29.38 -11.84 0.15
C HIS A 188 28.12 -11.90 -0.74
N LEU A 189 27.17 -12.77 -0.38
CA LEU A 189 26.02 -13.09 -1.23
C LEU A 189 25.12 -11.87 -1.55
N GLY A 190 25.03 -10.90 -0.63
CA GLY A 190 24.31 -9.64 -0.84
C GLY A 190 24.93 -8.78 -1.96
N GLN A 191 26.25 -8.60 -1.96
CA GLN A 191 26.98 -7.94 -3.06
C GLN A 191 26.85 -8.68 -4.40
N PHE A 192 26.82 -10.01 -4.40
CA PHE A 192 26.58 -10.77 -5.63
C PHE A 192 25.17 -10.52 -6.18
N ALA A 193 24.15 -10.54 -5.32
CA ALA A 193 22.77 -10.21 -5.71
C ALA A 193 22.65 -8.77 -6.22
N ASN A 194 23.33 -7.79 -5.60
CA ASN A 194 23.37 -6.41 -6.07
C ASN A 194 24.10 -6.28 -7.41
N SER A 195 25.26 -6.93 -7.56
CA SER A 195 26.03 -6.96 -8.82
C SER A 195 25.20 -7.53 -9.97
N MET A 196 24.39 -8.56 -9.72
CA MET A 196 23.46 -9.13 -10.70
C MET A 196 22.31 -8.19 -11.06
N LYS A 197 21.81 -7.37 -10.12
CA LYS A 197 20.81 -6.31 -10.41
C LYS A 197 21.40 -5.22 -11.30
N VAL A 198 22.59 -4.70 -11.00
CA VAL A 198 23.25 -3.66 -11.82
C VAL A 198 23.67 -4.20 -13.19
N TYR A 199 24.13 -5.45 -13.27
CA TYR A 199 24.35 -6.13 -14.55
C TYR A 199 23.04 -6.28 -15.36
N GLY A 200 21.92 -6.58 -14.69
CA GLY A 200 20.58 -6.55 -15.29
C GLY A 200 20.22 -5.18 -15.85
N GLN A 201 20.43 -4.11 -15.07
CA GLN A 201 20.22 -2.71 -15.46
C GLN A 201 21.06 -2.31 -16.69
N GLY A 202 22.35 -2.64 -16.72
CA GLY A 202 23.21 -2.39 -17.89
C GLY A 202 22.78 -3.17 -19.14
N LYS A 203 22.21 -4.37 -18.98
CA LYS A 203 21.71 -5.18 -20.11
C LYS A 203 20.31 -4.74 -20.56
N LEU A 204 19.49 -4.17 -19.67
CA LEU A 204 18.26 -3.47 -20.00
C LEU A 204 18.54 -2.18 -20.80
N ALA A 205 19.51 -1.38 -20.36
CA ALA A 205 19.95 -0.18 -21.09
C ALA A 205 20.44 -0.51 -22.52
N ASN A 206 21.12 -1.65 -22.72
CA ASN A 206 21.50 -2.12 -24.06
C ASN A 206 20.29 -2.49 -24.95
N LEU A 207 19.16 -2.94 -24.37
CA LEU A 207 17.92 -3.19 -25.12
C LEU A 207 17.25 -1.88 -25.54
N TYR A 208 17.15 -0.90 -24.64
CA TYR A 208 16.55 0.40 -24.98
C TYR A 208 17.41 1.21 -25.96
N PHE A 209 18.75 1.15 -25.86
CA PHE A 209 19.64 1.76 -26.85
C PHE A 209 19.51 1.10 -28.23
N ALA A 210 19.36 -0.23 -28.30
CA ALA A 210 19.09 -0.92 -29.56
C ALA A 210 17.77 -0.46 -30.20
N LYS A 211 16.71 -0.31 -29.41
CA LYS A 211 15.40 0.20 -29.87
C LYS A 211 15.46 1.64 -30.37
N GLU A 212 16.12 2.53 -29.63
CA GLU A 212 16.20 3.95 -30.00
C GLU A 212 17.13 4.19 -31.20
N LEU A 213 18.18 3.39 -31.37
CA LEU A 213 18.96 3.35 -32.61
C LEU A 213 18.12 2.84 -33.78
N ASP A 214 17.37 1.74 -33.60
CA ASP A 214 16.51 1.20 -34.66
C ASP A 214 15.48 2.26 -35.12
N ARG A 215 14.75 2.85 -34.17
CA ARG A 215 13.75 3.90 -34.45
C ARG A 215 14.32 5.09 -35.23
N ARG A 216 15.57 5.48 -34.98
CA ARG A 216 16.25 6.61 -35.67
C ARG A 216 16.90 6.24 -37.02
N TYR A 217 17.26 4.98 -37.24
CA TYR A 217 18.12 4.59 -38.37
C TYR A 217 17.54 3.47 -39.27
N ARG A 218 16.42 2.84 -38.93
CA ARG A 218 15.73 1.84 -39.78
C ARG A 218 15.38 2.36 -41.16
N GLU A 219 14.85 3.59 -41.23
CA GLU A 219 14.49 4.28 -42.48
C GLU A 219 15.73 4.68 -43.31
N LYS A 220 16.94 4.58 -42.73
CA LYS A 220 18.22 4.80 -43.40
C LYS A 220 18.92 3.49 -43.81
N GLY A 221 18.26 2.33 -43.70
CA GLY A 221 18.82 1.03 -44.05
C GLY A 221 19.76 0.42 -43.00
N VAL A 222 19.65 0.86 -41.73
CA VAL A 222 20.40 0.27 -40.61
C VAL A 222 19.45 -0.59 -39.76
N TRP A 223 19.86 -1.82 -39.49
CA TRP A 223 19.05 -2.82 -38.80
C TRP A 223 19.64 -3.06 -37.40
N VAL A 224 18.88 -2.76 -36.34
CA VAL A 224 19.42 -2.76 -34.97
C VAL A 224 18.62 -3.68 -34.05
N ASN A 225 19.29 -4.65 -33.43
CA ASN A 225 18.64 -5.69 -32.63
C ASN A 225 19.47 -6.11 -31.41
N ALA A 226 18.80 -6.67 -30.41
CA ALA A 226 19.36 -6.97 -29.09
C ALA A 226 19.28 -8.48 -28.75
N PRO A 227 20.32 -9.28 -29.05
CA PRO A 227 20.36 -10.69 -28.70
C PRO A 227 20.80 -10.91 -27.25
N HIS A 228 20.15 -11.85 -26.57
CA HIS A 228 20.74 -12.58 -25.45
C HIS A 228 21.43 -13.85 -25.98
N PRO A 229 22.70 -14.13 -25.62
CA PRO A 229 23.46 -15.27 -26.15
C PRO A 229 23.09 -16.64 -25.52
N GLY A 230 22.10 -16.70 -24.63
CA GLY A 230 21.80 -17.90 -23.84
C GLY A 230 22.71 -18.06 -22.61
N TRP A 231 22.65 -19.24 -21.98
CA TRP A 231 23.55 -19.59 -20.86
C TRP A 231 24.79 -20.29 -21.42
N VAL A 232 25.85 -19.51 -21.65
CA VAL A 232 27.09 -19.98 -22.31
C VAL A 232 28.16 -20.34 -21.27
N GLY A 233 28.73 -21.54 -21.39
CA GLY A 233 29.81 -22.02 -20.54
C GLY A 233 31.18 -21.51 -20.97
N GLY A 234 32.13 -21.44 -20.03
CA GLY A 234 33.54 -21.16 -20.33
C GLY A 234 33.86 -19.73 -20.79
N THR A 235 33.00 -18.76 -20.53
CA THR A 235 33.30 -17.34 -20.77
C THR A 235 34.07 -16.73 -19.59
N GLU A 236 35.01 -15.81 -19.83
CA GLU A 236 35.78 -15.09 -18.78
C GLU A 236 34.93 -14.07 -17.98
N LEU A 237 33.59 -14.22 -17.97
CA LEU A 237 32.61 -13.21 -17.54
C LEU A 237 32.37 -13.24 -16.01
N GLY A 238 33.46 -13.29 -15.23
CA GLY A 238 33.48 -13.17 -13.75
C GLY A 238 32.89 -14.34 -12.94
N LEU A 239 31.98 -15.14 -13.51
CA LEU A 239 31.24 -16.21 -12.82
C LEU A 239 32.13 -17.22 -12.06
N HIS A 240 33.35 -17.45 -12.52
CA HIS A 240 34.29 -18.36 -11.86
C HIS A 240 34.65 -17.92 -10.43
N GLU A 241 34.71 -16.61 -10.16
CA GLU A 241 34.99 -16.04 -8.83
C GLU A 241 33.75 -16.05 -7.92
N ALA A 242 32.54 -16.08 -8.49
CA ALA A 242 31.30 -16.21 -7.73
C ALA A 242 31.12 -17.62 -7.16
N PHE A 243 31.56 -18.66 -7.89
CA PHE A 243 31.49 -20.04 -7.42
C PHE A 243 32.54 -20.40 -6.36
N ASP A 244 33.58 -19.58 -6.17
CA ASP A 244 34.52 -19.71 -5.05
C ASP A 244 33.90 -19.37 -3.68
N MET A 245 32.75 -18.68 -3.67
CA MET A 245 31.98 -18.38 -2.46
C MET A 245 31.23 -19.60 -1.90
N PHE A 246 31.10 -20.68 -2.68
CA PHE A 246 30.52 -21.95 -2.26
C PHE A 246 31.62 -22.99 -2.03
N GLY A 247 31.59 -23.66 -0.86
CA GLY A 247 32.66 -24.53 -0.39
C GLY A 247 33.11 -25.64 -1.36
N PHE A 248 34.30 -26.19 -1.12
CA PHE A 248 35.05 -27.06 -2.05
C PHE A 248 34.24 -28.20 -2.70
N ILE A 249 33.26 -28.77 -1.99
CA ILE A 249 32.37 -29.83 -2.48
C ILE A 249 31.30 -29.27 -3.44
N THR A 250 30.60 -28.20 -3.06
CA THR A 250 29.60 -27.54 -3.92
C THR A 250 30.25 -26.93 -5.16
N LYS A 251 31.47 -26.36 -5.05
CA LYS A 251 32.27 -25.93 -6.21
C LYS A 251 32.47 -27.05 -7.26
N ARG A 252 32.68 -28.31 -6.83
CA ARG A 252 32.82 -29.44 -7.78
C ARG A 252 31.48 -29.83 -8.41
N ILE A 253 30.40 -29.90 -7.64
CA ILE A 253 29.06 -30.27 -8.14
C ILE A 253 28.53 -29.20 -9.11
N VAL A 254 28.69 -27.92 -8.77
CA VAL A 254 28.26 -26.80 -9.61
C VAL A 254 29.12 -26.71 -10.87
N ASN A 255 30.44 -26.88 -10.80
CA ASN A 255 31.27 -26.94 -12.02
C ASN A 255 30.91 -28.13 -12.91
N PHE A 256 30.54 -29.28 -12.35
CA PHE A 256 30.09 -30.44 -13.13
C PHE A 256 28.80 -30.12 -13.90
N LEU A 257 27.78 -29.59 -13.21
CA LEU A 257 26.52 -29.15 -13.83
C LEU A 257 26.74 -28.02 -14.87
N HIS A 258 27.57 -27.03 -14.54
CA HIS A 258 27.89 -25.90 -15.42
C HIS A 258 28.71 -26.31 -16.66
N THR A 259 29.41 -27.45 -16.61
CA THR A 259 30.11 -28.03 -17.78
C THR A 259 29.17 -28.87 -18.66
N TRP A 260 28.05 -29.36 -18.12
CA TRP A 260 27.14 -30.28 -18.80
C TRP A 260 25.83 -29.64 -19.31
N LEU A 261 25.40 -28.52 -18.72
CA LEU A 261 24.14 -27.83 -19.04
C LEU A 261 24.32 -26.50 -19.80
N ALA A 262 25.54 -25.94 -19.84
CA ALA A 262 25.79 -24.66 -20.48
C ALA A 262 26.15 -24.83 -21.98
N MET A 263 25.70 -23.88 -22.79
CA MET A 263 25.95 -23.83 -24.23
C MET A 263 27.44 -23.65 -24.55
N LYS A 264 27.87 -24.12 -25.72
CA LYS A 264 29.19 -23.78 -26.26
C LYS A 264 29.23 -22.31 -26.71
N THR A 265 30.43 -21.73 -26.73
CA THR A 265 30.67 -20.38 -27.26
C THR A 265 30.24 -20.23 -28.72
N THR A 266 30.38 -21.28 -29.53
CA THR A 266 29.86 -21.37 -30.92
C THR A 266 28.36 -21.15 -30.99
N ASP A 267 27.63 -21.77 -30.07
CA ASP A 267 26.16 -21.82 -30.09
C ASP A 267 25.59 -20.50 -29.53
N GLY A 268 26.29 -19.89 -28.56
CA GLY A 268 25.96 -18.55 -28.05
C GLY A 268 26.25 -17.43 -29.06
N ALA A 269 27.31 -17.58 -29.85
CA ALA A 269 27.61 -16.66 -30.96
C ALA A 269 26.58 -16.73 -32.09
N ALA A 270 25.87 -17.85 -32.27
CA ALA A 270 24.95 -18.04 -33.39
C ALA A 270 23.76 -17.05 -33.40
N THR A 271 23.23 -16.65 -32.24
CA THR A 271 22.10 -15.70 -32.17
C THR A 271 22.51 -14.28 -32.56
N GLN A 272 23.71 -13.82 -32.16
CA GLN A 272 24.23 -12.52 -32.57
C GLN A 272 24.76 -12.51 -34.01
N THR A 273 25.31 -13.64 -34.48
CA THR A 273 25.74 -13.81 -35.88
C THR A 273 24.57 -13.86 -36.86
N TYR A 274 23.43 -14.46 -36.47
CA TYR A 274 22.18 -14.40 -37.24
C TYR A 274 21.76 -12.96 -37.54
N LEU A 275 21.69 -12.12 -36.49
CA LEU A 275 21.32 -10.70 -36.62
C LEU A 275 22.35 -9.89 -37.42
N ALA A 276 23.61 -10.32 -37.40
CA ALA A 276 24.70 -9.69 -38.12
C ALA A 276 24.78 -10.03 -39.63
N THR A 277 24.16 -11.13 -40.07
CA THR A 277 24.45 -11.69 -41.42
C THR A 277 23.24 -12.22 -42.19
N SER A 278 22.16 -12.64 -41.54
CA SER A 278 21.09 -13.37 -42.23
C SER A 278 20.20 -12.45 -43.10
N PRO A 279 19.86 -12.85 -44.34
CA PRO A 279 18.91 -12.12 -45.18
C PRO A 279 17.46 -12.19 -44.63
N HIS A 280 17.17 -13.13 -43.73
CA HIS A 280 15.89 -13.20 -43.02
C HIS A 280 15.64 -11.99 -42.09
N VAL A 281 16.68 -11.25 -41.68
CA VAL A 281 16.54 -10.04 -40.86
C VAL A 281 15.76 -8.95 -41.61
N PRO A 282 16.16 -8.54 -42.83
CA PRO A 282 15.37 -7.62 -43.64
C PRO A 282 14.09 -8.23 -44.21
N GLU A 283 14.12 -9.48 -44.66
CA GLU A 283 12.94 -10.16 -45.24
C GLU A 283 11.74 -10.22 -44.29
N TYR A 284 11.99 -10.45 -42.99
CA TYR A 284 10.94 -10.53 -41.96
C TYR A 284 10.81 -9.26 -41.11
N GLY A 285 11.44 -8.15 -41.51
CA GLY A 285 11.31 -6.86 -40.82
C GLY A 285 11.81 -6.87 -39.37
N ILE A 286 12.87 -7.62 -39.06
CA ILE A 286 13.37 -7.81 -37.69
C ILE A 286 14.10 -6.54 -37.24
N HIS A 287 13.36 -5.65 -36.59
CA HIS A 287 13.74 -4.29 -36.19
C HIS A 287 13.50 -4.06 -34.69
N GLY A 288 14.50 -3.58 -33.95
CA GLY A 288 14.40 -3.24 -32.53
C GLY A 288 14.05 -4.41 -31.60
N GLN A 289 14.23 -5.65 -32.05
CA GLN A 289 13.73 -6.85 -31.35
C GLN A 289 14.71 -7.41 -30.31
N TYR A 290 14.14 -8.03 -29.27
CA TYR A 290 14.86 -8.89 -28.34
C TYR A 290 14.79 -10.35 -28.81
N LEU A 291 15.96 -10.98 -28.98
CA LEU A 291 16.06 -12.38 -29.44
C LEU A 291 16.78 -13.26 -28.40
N MET A 292 16.34 -14.50 -28.30
CA MET A 292 16.99 -15.55 -27.51
C MET A 292 17.27 -16.79 -28.37
N PRO A 293 18.27 -17.63 -28.03
CA PRO A 293 18.40 -18.95 -28.62
C PRO A 293 17.23 -19.85 -28.22
N ARG A 294 16.64 -20.56 -29.19
CA ARG A 294 15.66 -21.61 -28.94
C ARG A 294 16.39 -22.93 -28.64
N MET A 295 15.97 -23.62 -27.59
CA MET A 295 16.49 -24.94 -27.20
C MET A 295 15.45 -26.02 -27.38
N ASN A 296 15.88 -27.23 -27.73
CA ASN A 296 15.07 -28.43 -27.54
C ASN A 296 15.30 -29.04 -26.15
N TRP A 297 14.55 -30.09 -25.83
CA TRP A 297 14.61 -30.82 -24.55
C TRP A 297 15.97 -31.50 -24.26
N LEU A 298 16.87 -31.57 -25.24
CA LEU A 298 18.26 -32.03 -25.11
C LEU A 298 19.26 -30.87 -24.96
N TRP A 299 18.79 -29.65 -24.68
CA TRP A 299 19.60 -28.42 -24.57
C TRP A 299 20.44 -28.08 -25.81
N LYS A 300 20.06 -28.63 -26.98
CA LYS A 300 20.69 -28.28 -28.27
C LYS A 300 20.02 -27.06 -28.87
N TYR A 301 20.82 -26.16 -29.42
CA TYR A 301 20.37 -24.97 -30.16
C TYR A 301 19.52 -25.36 -31.37
N GLN A 302 18.42 -24.63 -31.60
CA GLN A 302 17.46 -24.85 -32.68
C GLN A 302 17.19 -23.53 -33.45
N GLY A 303 18.21 -22.68 -33.60
CA GLY A 303 18.05 -21.35 -34.18
C GLY A 303 17.54 -20.29 -33.17
N PRO A 304 17.47 -19.02 -33.59
CA PRO A 304 17.02 -17.92 -32.76
C PRO A 304 15.49 -17.81 -32.72
N GLN A 305 14.95 -17.10 -31.73
CA GLN A 305 13.53 -16.76 -31.65
C GLN A 305 13.35 -15.33 -31.12
N VAL A 306 12.41 -14.59 -31.73
CA VAL A 306 11.95 -13.29 -31.21
C VAL A 306 11.09 -13.55 -29.98
N VAL A 307 11.46 -12.97 -28.84
CA VAL A 307 10.79 -13.18 -27.56
C VAL A 307 10.07 -11.90 -27.13
N ASN A 308 8.74 -11.97 -27.03
CA ASN A 308 7.96 -10.92 -26.41
C ASN A 308 8.20 -10.96 -24.89
N LEU A 309 8.74 -9.87 -24.34
CA LEU A 309 9.03 -9.69 -22.92
C LEU A 309 7.83 -9.20 -22.09
N GLY A 310 6.70 -8.89 -22.73
CA GLY A 310 5.50 -8.33 -22.11
C GLY A 310 5.44 -6.80 -22.16
N ALA A 311 4.26 -6.26 -21.82
CA ALA A 311 3.93 -4.83 -21.91
C ALA A 311 5.03 -3.85 -21.41
N PRO A 312 5.64 -4.01 -20.21
CA PRO A 312 6.59 -3.03 -19.69
C PRO A 312 7.95 -2.96 -20.40
N TYR A 313 8.18 -3.85 -21.38
CA TYR A 313 9.34 -3.79 -22.27
C TYR A 313 8.94 -3.47 -23.72
N GLN A 314 7.64 -3.32 -24.00
CA GLN A 314 7.08 -3.08 -25.34
C GLN A 314 6.49 -1.69 -25.51
N ASN A 315 5.80 -1.13 -24.51
CA ASN A 315 5.11 0.16 -24.63
C ASN A 315 6.08 1.29 -25.00
N GLU A 316 5.86 1.95 -26.15
CA GLU A 316 6.73 3.03 -26.62
C GLU A 316 6.69 4.25 -25.71
N GLU A 317 5.54 4.55 -25.09
CA GLU A 317 5.42 5.66 -24.13
C GLU A 317 6.23 5.42 -22.85
N GLU A 318 6.47 4.18 -22.43
CA GLU A 318 7.21 3.88 -21.20
C GLU A 318 8.72 4.03 -21.38
N TRP A 319 9.29 3.62 -22.53
CA TRP A 319 10.72 3.81 -22.80
C TRP A 319 11.07 5.10 -23.55
N MET A 320 10.08 5.86 -24.06
CA MET A 320 10.24 7.28 -24.40
C MET A 320 9.97 8.22 -23.21
N GLY A 321 9.13 7.81 -22.25
CA GLY A 321 8.83 8.53 -21.01
C GLY A 321 9.90 8.35 -19.93
N LEU A 322 10.58 7.21 -19.92
CA LEU A 322 11.99 7.17 -19.50
C LEU A 322 12.75 8.11 -20.43
N ASP A 323 13.19 9.25 -19.90
CA ASP A 323 13.96 10.23 -20.67
C ASP A 323 15.30 9.59 -21.11
N VAL A 324 15.33 9.03 -22.32
CA VAL A 324 16.55 8.45 -22.89
C VAL A 324 17.61 9.54 -23.09
N THR A 325 17.18 10.79 -23.24
CA THR A 325 18.06 11.97 -23.17
C THR A 325 18.69 12.14 -21.79
N GLN A 326 18.06 11.73 -20.68
CA GLN A 326 18.74 11.64 -19.38
C GLN A 326 19.79 10.52 -19.34
N LEU A 327 19.56 9.33 -19.93
CA LEU A 327 20.66 8.37 -20.13
C LEU A 327 21.82 8.99 -20.93
N PHE A 328 21.53 9.89 -21.88
CA PHE A 328 22.54 10.59 -22.68
C PHE A 328 23.11 11.88 -22.03
N CYS A 329 22.47 12.40 -20.97
CA CYS A 329 22.82 13.66 -20.29
C CYS A 329 23.27 13.49 -18.83
N CYS A 330 23.16 12.30 -18.23
CA CYS A 330 23.63 12.03 -16.87
C CYS A 330 25.14 12.29 -16.68
N VAL A 331 25.92 12.37 -17.77
CA VAL A 331 27.36 12.75 -17.83
C VAL A 331 27.56 14.26 -17.60
N ALA A 332 26.91 14.80 -16.57
CA ALA A 332 26.92 16.21 -16.17
C ALA A 332 27.31 16.40 -14.69
N GLY A 333 27.93 15.39 -14.08
CA GLY A 333 28.32 15.34 -12.66
C GLY A 333 29.74 15.85 -12.37
N ASN A 334 29.95 17.16 -12.43
CA ASN A 334 31.11 17.85 -11.84
C ASN A 334 32.54 17.61 -12.35
N HIS A 335 32.83 16.82 -13.39
CA HIS A 335 33.92 17.13 -14.34
C HIS A 335 33.66 16.59 -15.76
N PHE A 336 34.34 17.17 -16.77
CA PHE A 336 34.15 16.95 -18.23
C PHE A 336 32.71 17.15 -18.76
N ARG A 337 32.45 18.33 -19.34
CA ARG A 337 31.20 18.60 -20.07
C ARG A 337 31.23 18.01 -21.49
N TYR A 338 30.38 17.02 -21.74
CA TYR A 338 29.90 16.68 -23.09
C TYR A 338 28.39 16.88 -23.13
N LEU A 339 27.92 17.76 -24.03
CA LEU A 339 26.49 17.91 -24.31
C LEU A 339 26.14 17.10 -25.55
N VAL A 340 25.29 16.09 -25.37
CA VAL A 340 24.69 15.30 -26.45
C VAL A 340 23.31 15.88 -26.77
N TYR A 341 23.22 16.71 -27.80
CA TYR A 341 21.94 17.32 -28.17
C TYR A 341 21.15 16.39 -29.10
N SER A 342 19.92 16.03 -28.73
CA SER A 342 19.03 15.22 -29.58
C SER A 342 18.35 16.10 -30.64
N SER A 343 19.01 16.27 -31.79
CA SER A 343 18.43 16.89 -32.98
C SER A 343 17.75 15.83 -33.87
N PRO A 344 16.69 16.17 -34.65
CA PRO A 344 16.22 15.35 -35.76
C PRO A 344 17.31 14.99 -36.79
N SER A 345 18.40 15.77 -36.83
CA SER A 345 19.55 15.56 -37.73
C SER A 345 20.57 14.52 -37.23
N GLY A 346 20.43 13.99 -36.01
CA GLY A 346 21.37 13.02 -35.41
C GLY A 346 22.03 13.51 -34.12
N PHE A 347 22.91 12.67 -33.56
CA PHE A 347 23.66 12.96 -32.34
C PHE A 347 24.85 13.89 -32.63
N VAL A 348 24.89 15.06 -31.99
CA VAL A 348 26.06 15.98 -32.07
C VAL A 348 26.72 16.06 -30.70
N LEU A 349 28.01 15.73 -30.65
CA LEU A 349 28.79 15.60 -29.41
C LEU A 349 29.76 16.79 -29.29
N PHE A 350 29.31 17.87 -28.64
CA PHE A 350 30.07 19.12 -28.54
C PHE A 350 31.22 19.05 -27.53
N TYR A 351 32.42 19.44 -27.97
CA TYR A 351 33.59 19.70 -27.09
C TYR A 351 33.67 21.21 -26.78
N LEU A 352 33.25 21.61 -25.58
CA LEU A 352 33.30 23.01 -25.15
C LEU A 352 34.69 23.36 -24.56
N GLN A 353 35.58 23.87 -25.41
CA GLN A 353 36.86 24.40 -24.98
C GLN A 353 36.69 25.72 -24.20
N ASN A 354 37.36 25.85 -23.06
CA ASN A 354 37.06 26.86 -22.02
C ASN A 354 37.43 28.31 -22.44
N PRO A 355 36.47 29.25 -22.57
CA PRO A 355 36.71 30.60 -23.11
C PRO A 355 37.04 31.67 -22.05
N TYR A 356 37.63 31.31 -20.91
CA TYR A 356 38.07 32.28 -19.88
C TYR A 356 39.57 32.19 -19.54
N LYS A 357 40.41 32.71 -20.44
CA LYS A 357 41.76 33.21 -20.12
C LYS A 357 41.83 34.70 -20.44
N THR A 358 41.90 35.52 -19.40
CA THR A 358 41.98 36.99 -19.51
C THR A 358 43.40 37.45 -19.89
N ILE A 359 43.50 38.31 -20.90
CA ILE A 359 44.67 39.19 -21.14
C ILE A 359 44.14 40.64 -21.16
N PRO A 360 44.77 41.61 -20.47
CA PRO A 360 44.13 42.89 -20.15
C PRO A 360 44.46 44.04 -21.12
N THR A 361 43.56 45.02 -21.23
CA THR A 361 43.78 46.39 -21.75
C THR A 361 42.56 47.28 -21.37
N PRO A 362 42.62 48.63 -21.36
CA PRO A 362 42.54 49.28 -20.06
C PRO A 362 41.40 50.30 -19.86
N ARG A 363 40.97 50.38 -18.59
CA ARG A 363 40.42 51.55 -17.85
C ARG A 363 39.63 52.61 -18.67
N SER A 364 38.30 52.54 -18.58
CA SER A 364 37.45 53.73 -18.41
C SER A 364 37.02 53.87 -16.93
N ARG A 365 36.66 55.07 -16.49
CA ARG A 365 36.30 55.35 -15.07
C ARG A 365 34.80 55.10 -14.83
N PRO A 366 34.40 54.44 -13.73
CA PRO A 366 33.03 54.51 -13.24
C PRO A 366 32.79 55.81 -12.47
N THR A 367 31.74 56.56 -12.83
CA THR A 367 31.17 57.63 -11.99
C THR A 367 30.28 57.07 -10.88
N SER A 368 29.94 57.91 -9.90
CA SER A 368 29.32 57.48 -8.64
C SER A 368 27.88 56.95 -8.78
N ALA A 369 27.70 55.66 -8.50
CA ALA A 369 26.51 55.10 -7.84
C ALA A 369 26.84 53.66 -7.36
N ARG A 370 26.80 53.38 -6.04
CA ARG A 370 26.95 52.02 -5.51
C ARG A 370 25.63 51.46 -5.02
N VAL A 371 25.20 50.37 -5.65
CA VAL A 371 24.02 49.58 -5.30
C VAL A 371 24.23 48.91 -3.93
N PHE A 372 23.20 48.95 -3.08
CA PHE A 372 23.07 48.06 -1.92
C PHE A 372 22.19 46.87 -2.31
N THR A 373 22.72 45.64 -2.18
CA THR A 373 22.03 44.39 -1.76
C THR A 373 22.79 43.17 -2.28
N MET A 374 22.93 42.14 -1.44
CA MET A 374 22.37 40.81 -1.72
C MET A 374 22.40 40.00 -0.42
N SER A 375 21.29 39.94 0.31
CA SER A 375 21.13 39.03 1.45
C SER A 375 20.57 37.70 0.93
N THR A 376 21.09 36.55 1.39
CA THR A 376 20.49 35.25 1.07
C THR A 376 19.27 35.00 1.95
N PRO A 377 18.04 34.88 1.40
CA PRO A 377 16.88 34.42 2.13
C PRO A 377 16.96 32.89 2.39
N LEU A 378 16.26 32.42 3.44
CA LEU A 378 15.99 30.99 3.61
C LEU A 378 14.82 30.57 2.71
N HIS A 379 14.78 29.30 2.32
CA HIS A 379 13.65 28.66 1.67
C HIS A 379 13.37 27.33 2.35
N ILE A 380 12.14 26.85 2.24
CA ILE A 380 11.73 25.57 2.81
C ILE A 380 12.00 24.47 1.76
N PRO A 381 12.66 23.36 2.11
CA PRO A 381 12.84 22.24 1.18
C PRO A 381 11.52 21.48 0.97
N PHE A 382 11.42 20.74 -0.14
CA PHE A 382 10.27 19.86 -0.40
C PHE A 382 10.33 18.59 0.45
N ARG A 383 9.18 18.16 1.00
CA ARG A 383 8.99 16.80 1.47
C ARG A 383 9.01 15.86 0.27
N LYS A 384 9.60 14.68 0.43
CA LYS A 384 9.63 13.63 -0.59
C LYS A 384 8.59 12.57 -0.25
N SER A 385 7.93 11.98 -1.23
CA SER A 385 7.12 10.77 -1.04
C SER A 385 7.77 9.59 -1.76
N ALA A 386 7.56 8.39 -1.23
CA ALA A 386 7.84 7.16 -1.98
C ALA A 386 6.73 6.92 -3.05
N PRO A 387 7.03 6.19 -4.14
CA PRO A 387 5.99 5.67 -5.02
C PRO A 387 5.03 4.78 -4.23
N LEU A 388 3.73 5.06 -4.31
CA LEU A 388 2.73 4.27 -3.58
C LEU A 388 2.61 2.89 -4.24
N THR A 389 2.80 1.84 -3.44
CA THR A 389 2.76 0.44 -3.91
C THR A 389 1.87 -0.36 -2.95
N PRO A 390 0.64 -0.75 -3.36
CA PRO A 390 0.03 -0.55 -4.66
C PRO A 390 -0.39 0.92 -4.94
N PRO A 391 -0.66 1.30 -6.21
CA PRO A 391 -1.11 2.65 -6.57
C PRO A 391 -2.41 3.10 -5.90
N LEU A 392 -2.68 4.41 -5.88
CA LEU A 392 -3.84 4.99 -5.21
C LEU A 392 -5.14 4.56 -5.91
N SER A 393 -5.11 4.43 -7.24
CA SER A 393 -6.18 3.78 -8.01
C SER A 393 -6.53 2.37 -7.53
N THR A 394 -5.55 1.59 -7.05
CA THR A 394 -5.78 0.20 -6.60
C THR A 394 -6.46 0.17 -5.23
N ALA A 395 -6.04 1.03 -4.30
CA ALA A 395 -6.72 1.20 -3.01
C ALA A 395 -8.18 1.66 -3.22
N ILE A 396 -8.41 2.68 -4.05
CA ILE A 396 -9.75 3.16 -4.39
C ILE A 396 -10.57 2.08 -5.12
N THR A 397 -9.98 1.34 -6.06
CA THR A 397 -10.64 0.21 -6.75
C THR A 397 -11.08 -0.87 -5.77
N SER A 398 -10.22 -1.25 -4.83
CA SER A 398 -10.52 -2.23 -3.77
C SER A 398 -11.63 -1.73 -2.84
N TYR A 399 -11.57 -0.45 -2.46
CA TYR A 399 -12.59 0.16 -1.60
C TYR A 399 -13.95 0.24 -2.31
N ILE A 400 -13.99 0.67 -3.58
CA ILE A 400 -15.21 0.66 -4.40
C ILE A 400 -15.77 -0.76 -4.53
N SER A 401 -14.95 -1.73 -4.96
CA SER A 401 -15.41 -3.12 -5.18
C SER A 401 -15.87 -3.87 -3.92
N SER A 402 -15.52 -3.38 -2.73
CA SER A 402 -15.88 -4.00 -1.44
C SER A 402 -16.88 -3.21 -0.59
N LYS A 403 -17.19 -1.95 -0.94
CA LYS A 403 -18.06 -1.05 -0.15
C LYS A 403 -19.15 -0.32 -0.95
N TYR A 404 -19.09 -0.32 -2.28
CA TYR A 404 -20.03 0.36 -3.16
C TYR A 404 -20.71 -0.64 -4.10
N ASP A 405 -21.98 -0.41 -4.41
CA ASP A 405 -22.74 -1.21 -5.40
C ASP A 405 -22.52 -0.68 -6.83
N GLN A 406 -21.26 -0.34 -7.15
CA GLN A 406 -20.85 0.31 -8.39
C GLN A 406 -19.52 -0.29 -8.87
N HIS A 407 -19.46 -0.81 -10.10
CA HIS A 407 -18.24 -1.46 -10.59
C HIS A 407 -17.10 -0.45 -10.82
N PRO A 408 -15.85 -0.69 -10.36
CA PRO A 408 -14.75 0.27 -10.48
C PRO A 408 -14.43 0.72 -11.91
N ASP A 409 -14.68 -0.11 -12.92
CA ASP A 409 -14.47 0.26 -14.34
C ASP A 409 -15.26 1.50 -14.78
N MET A 410 -16.39 1.83 -14.12
CA MET A 410 -17.14 3.06 -14.40
C MET A 410 -16.34 4.34 -14.09
N PHE A 411 -15.29 4.23 -13.29
CA PHE A 411 -14.41 5.33 -12.87
C PHE A 411 -12.98 5.16 -13.40
N LYS A 412 -12.76 4.30 -14.41
CA LYS A 412 -11.42 3.96 -14.92
C LYS A 412 -10.62 5.17 -15.41
N THR A 413 -11.28 6.18 -15.98
CA THR A 413 -10.67 7.47 -16.33
C THR A 413 -10.15 8.22 -15.10
N ASP A 414 -10.97 8.29 -14.08
CA ASP A 414 -10.77 9.06 -12.85
C ASP A 414 -9.69 8.41 -11.98
N LEU A 415 -9.67 7.07 -11.96
CA LEU A 415 -8.64 6.24 -11.33
C LEU A 415 -7.25 6.46 -11.96
N VAL A 416 -7.15 6.50 -13.29
CA VAL A 416 -5.88 6.82 -13.98
C VAL A 416 -5.51 8.30 -13.76
N THR A 417 -6.50 9.20 -13.73
CA THR A 417 -6.27 10.63 -13.54
C THR A 417 -5.75 10.95 -12.13
N ILE A 418 -6.29 10.34 -11.07
CA ILE A 418 -5.82 10.60 -9.70
C ILE A 418 -4.40 10.06 -9.45
N ASP A 419 -4.04 8.89 -10.00
CA ASP A 419 -2.67 8.37 -9.94
C ASP A 419 -1.69 9.30 -10.69
N LYS A 420 -2.09 9.80 -11.87
CA LYS A 420 -1.29 10.77 -12.62
C LYS A 420 -1.12 12.08 -11.84
N MET A 421 -2.20 12.66 -11.33
CA MET A 421 -2.16 13.90 -10.55
C MET A 421 -1.31 13.74 -9.28
N ARG A 422 -1.35 12.58 -8.61
CA ARG A 422 -0.43 12.26 -7.52
C ARG A 422 1.02 12.27 -7.99
N SER A 423 1.33 11.57 -9.09
CA SER A 423 2.69 11.50 -9.64
C SER A 423 3.23 12.88 -10.03
N ASP A 424 2.40 13.68 -10.73
CA ASP A 424 2.74 15.04 -11.17
C ASP A 424 2.96 16.00 -9.96
N ALA A 425 2.22 15.82 -8.87
CA ALA A 425 2.34 16.63 -7.65
C ALA A 425 3.50 16.19 -6.72
N VAL A 426 3.76 14.87 -6.61
CA VAL A 426 4.84 14.31 -5.79
C VAL A 426 6.23 14.55 -6.39
N ASN A 427 6.33 14.59 -7.73
CA ASN A 427 7.61 14.75 -8.43
C ASN A 427 8.03 16.22 -8.65
N VAL A 428 7.32 17.20 -8.08
CA VAL A 428 7.75 18.61 -8.10
C VAL A 428 9.08 18.76 -7.33
N ARG A 429 10.14 19.11 -8.06
CA ARG A 429 11.50 19.33 -7.51
C ARG A 429 12.06 20.72 -7.80
N ASP A 430 11.61 21.36 -8.87
CA ASP A 430 12.10 22.67 -9.32
C ASP A 430 11.08 23.78 -9.05
N ALA A 431 11.58 24.96 -8.65
CA ALA A 431 10.75 26.11 -8.31
C ALA A 431 10.28 26.89 -9.55
N HIS A 432 9.31 26.34 -10.28
CA HIS A 432 8.70 26.96 -11.46
C HIS A 432 7.20 27.23 -11.28
N GLY A 433 6.69 28.29 -11.90
CA GLY A 433 5.31 28.76 -11.71
C GLY A 433 4.23 27.80 -12.21
N SER A 434 4.55 26.90 -13.15
CA SER A 434 3.66 25.83 -13.62
C SER A 434 3.31 24.80 -12.55
N GLU A 435 4.19 24.63 -11.56
CA GLU A 435 4.06 23.55 -10.58
C GLU A 435 3.03 23.89 -9.48
N LEU A 436 2.71 25.18 -9.31
CA LEU A 436 1.62 25.66 -8.45
C LEU A 436 0.27 25.06 -8.87
N ALA A 437 0.02 24.97 -10.18
CA ALA A 437 -1.22 24.40 -10.70
C ALA A 437 -1.31 22.89 -10.43
N LYS A 438 -0.20 22.15 -10.51
CA LYS A 438 -0.16 20.69 -10.23
C LYS A 438 -0.46 20.40 -8.77
N LEU A 439 0.24 21.07 -7.85
CA LEU A 439 0.04 20.92 -6.40
C LEU A 439 -1.37 21.37 -5.98
N GLY A 440 -1.85 22.50 -6.51
CA GLY A 440 -3.20 23.02 -6.27
C GLY A 440 -4.29 22.08 -6.77
N ALA A 441 -4.18 21.57 -8.01
CA ALA A 441 -5.17 20.66 -8.58
C ALA A 441 -5.25 19.33 -7.81
N TYR A 442 -4.13 18.72 -7.43
CA TYR A 442 -4.15 17.49 -6.64
C TYR A 442 -4.66 17.72 -5.21
N ALA A 443 -4.32 18.85 -4.57
CA ALA A 443 -4.89 19.22 -3.27
C ALA A 443 -6.42 19.45 -3.34
N ALA A 444 -6.92 20.06 -4.41
CA ALA A 444 -8.35 20.24 -4.66
C ALA A 444 -9.06 18.89 -4.84
N VAL A 445 -8.47 17.97 -5.63
CA VAL A 445 -8.99 16.60 -5.81
C VAL A 445 -9.01 15.81 -4.50
N LEU A 446 -7.95 15.89 -3.67
CA LEU A 446 -7.95 15.26 -2.34
C LEU A 446 -9.04 15.83 -1.42
N SER A 447 -9.27 17.15 -1.48
CA SER A 447 -10.35 17.79 -0.72
C SER A 447 -11.74 17.32 -1.19
N ALA A 448 -11.96 17.16 -2.49
CA ALA A 448 -13.21 16.64 -3.04
C ALA A 448 -13.41 15.14 -2.75
N ALA A 449 -12.34 14.34 -2.85
CA ALA A 449 -12.35 12.92 -2.51
C ALA A 449 -12.70 12.67 -1.02
N SER A 450 -12.29 13.59 -0.13
CA SER A 450 -12.59 13.55 1.31
C SER A 450 -14.09 13.65 1.65
N GLY A 451 -14.94 14.09 0.71
CA GLY A 451 -16.40 14.09 0.88
C GLY A 451 -17.08 12.76 0.48
N LYS A 452 -16.35 11.85 -0.17
CA LYS A 452 -16.89 10.60 -0.74
C LYS A 452 -16.29 9.36 -0.08
N PHE A 453 -14.98 9.37 0.14
CA PHE A 453 -14.22 8.31 0.79
C PHE A 453 -13.93 8.65 2.26
N PRO A 454 -13.78 7.66 3.15
CA PRO A 454 -13.30 7.90 4.51
C PRO A 454 -11.83 8.38 4.50
N VAL A 455 -11.31 8.75 5.68
CA VAL A 455 -9.89 9.10 5.84
C VAL A 455 -8.97 7.93 5.50
N ASP A 456 -9.39 6.71 5.84
CA ASP A 456 -8.66 5.45 5.77
C ASP A 456 -9.17 4.55 4.62
N ILE A 457 -8.56 4.70 3.44
CA ILE A 457 -8.96 3.96 2.22
C ILE A 457 -8.16 2.68 1.94
N GLY A 458 -7.11 2.41 2.72
CA GLY A 458 -6.16 1.31 2.46
C GLY A 458 -4.97 1.71 1.59
N ALA A 459 -4.50 2.95 1.72
CA ALA A 459 -3.41 3.53 0.94
C ALA A 459 -2.28 4.06 1.85
N ASP A 460 -1.19 3.30 2.00
CA ASP A 460 -0.09 3.62 2.92
C ASP A 460 0.84 4.73 2.41
N PHE A 461 0.34 5.97 2.44
CA PHE A 461 1.07 7.17 2.03
C PHE A 461 2.36 7.32 2.83
N THR A 462 3.50 7.22 2.13
CA THR A 462 4.84 7.23 2.74
C THR A 462 5.57 8.51 2.36
N TRP A 463 5.92 9.31 3.36
CA TRP A 463 6.54 10.63 3.21
C TRP A 463 7.77 10.79 4.11
N TYR A 464 8.75 11.54 3.64
CA TYR A 464 9.98 11.87 4.36
C TYR A 464 9.90 13.30 4.91
N PRO A 465 10.30 13.54 6.17
CA PRO A 465 10.42 14.88 6.73
C PRO A 465 11.30 15.80 5.87
N ALA A 466 10.90 17.07 5.76
CA ALA A 466 11.65 18.13 5.11
C ALA A 466 12.64 18.80 6.07
N LEU A 467 12.35 18.80 7.38
CA LEU A 467 13.16 19.42 8.44
C LEU A 467 13.51 18.40 9.55
N GLY A 468 14.30 18.83 10.53
CA GLY A 468 14.77 18.01 11.64
C GLY A 468 15.91 17.04 11.28
N TYR A 469 16.31 16.25 12.28
CA TYR A 469 17.42 15.29 12.15
C TYR A 469 17.02 13.98 11.43
N ASN A 470 15.72 13.74 11.28
CA ASN A 470 15.13 12.48 10.82
C ASN A 470 14.72 12.46 9.33
N THR A 471 15.24 13.36 8.48
CA THR A 471 14.82 13.52 7.06
C THR A 471 14.98 12.28 6.16
N GLN A 472 15.71 11.25 6.60
CA GLN A 472 15.85 9.97 5.91
C GLN A 472 14.89 8.88 6.42
N ARG A 473 14.13 9.14 7.49
CA ARG A 473 13.18 8.20 8.08
C ARG A 473 11.82 8.34 7.37
N PRO A 474 11.26 7.26 6.79
CA PRO A 474 9.91 7.31 6.24
C PRO A 474 8.87 7.42 7.36
N LEU A 475 7.86 8.25 7.14
CA LEU A 475 6.61 8.31 7.90
C LEU A 475 5.48 7.79 7.00
N THR A 476 4.87 6.68 7.39
CA THR A 476 3.80 6.02 6.63
C THR A 476 2.49 6.10 7.40
N GLN A 477 1.42 6.60 6.76
CA GLN A 477 0.06 6.59 7.32
C GLN A 477 -0.99 6.31 6.24
N ASN A 478 -1.89 5.36 6.49
CA ASN A 478 -3.12 5.16 5.72
C ASN A 478 -4.14 6.27 6.02
N ASN A 479 -3.93 7.47 5.46
CA ASN A 479 -4.73 8.66 5.78
C ASN A 479 -4.73 9.70 4.63
N LEU A 480 -5.89 9.99 4.04
CA LEU A 480 -6.03 10.97 2.95
C LEU A 480 -5.76 12.43 3.40
N GLN A 481 -6.04 12.80 4.66
CA GLN A 481 -5.66 14.14 5.15
C GLN A 481 -4.16 14.25 5.42
N PHE A 482 -3.47 13.15 5.75
CA PHE A 482 -2.00 13.13 5.82
C PHE A 482 -1.38 13.38 4.44
N GLU A 483 -1.84 12.69 3.39
CA GLU A 483 -1.44 12.98 2.01
C GLU A 483 -1.68 14.46 1.65
N ARG A 484 -2.88 14.97 1.90
CA ARG A 484 -3.24 16.39 1.65
C ARG A 484 -2.34 17.37 2.42
N ALA A 485 -2.04 17.09 3.69
CA ALA A 485 -1.14 17.91 4.50
C ALA A 485 0.28 17.98 3.91
N ASN A 486 0.82 16.86 3.42
CA ASN A 486 2.12 16.82 2.75
C ASN A 486 2.13 17.63 1.44
N ILE A 487 1.08 17.53 0.62
CA ILE A 487 0.94 18.32 -0.62
C ILE A 487 0.82 19.82 -0.34
N ILE A 488 0.06 20.22 0.69
CA ILE A 488 -0.08 21.63 1.09
C ILE A 488 1.22 22.18 1.71
N TYR A 489 1.98 21.37 2.45
CA TYR A 489 3.35 21.72 2.86
C TYR A 489 4.25 21.95 1.65
N ASN A 490 4.20 21.08 0.63
CA ASN A 490 4.97 21.26 -0.60
C ASN A 490 4.51 22.49 -1.41
N LEU A 491 3.24 22.89 -1.34
CA LEU A 491 2.78 24.15 -1.92
C LEU A 491 3.38 25.38 -1.18
N ALA A 492 3.45 25.36 0.15
CA ALA A 492 4.14 26.40 0.92
C ALA A 492 5.66 26.44 0.61
N SER A 493 6.27 25.27 0.46
CA SER A 493 7.66 25.09 0.05
C SER A 493 7.93 25.72 -1.32
N LEU A 494 7.10 25.42 -2.34
CA LEU A 494 7.19 26.02 -3.67
C LEU A 494 7.06 27.55 -3.63
N TYR A 495 6.10 28.10 -2.87
CA TYR A 495 5.99 29.55 -2.69
C TYR A 495 7.24 30.16 -2.06
N SER A 496 7.84 29.52 -1.05
CA SER A 496 9.08 29.99 -0.43
C SER A 496 10.24 30.01 -1.43
N GLN A 497 10.37 29.00 -2.28
CA GLN A 497 11.45 28.90 -3.27
C GLN A 497 11.24 29.86 -4.45
N LEU A 498 10.00 30.05 -4.92
CA LEU A 498 9.65 31.07 -5.91
C LEU A 498 9.95 32.49 -5.41
N ALA A 499 9.78 32.75 -4.11
CA ALA A 499 10.17 34.03 -3.51
C ALA A 499 11.69 34.26 -3.48
N VAL A 500 12.50 33.19 -3.53
CA VAL A 500 13.97 33.24 -3.63
C VAL A 500 14.47 33.32 -5.06
N SER A 501 13.78 32.70 -6.04
CA SER A 501 14.21 32.71 -7.44
C SER A 501 13.94 34.03 -8.18
N VAL A 502 12.98 34.84 -7.71
CA VAL A 502 12.70 36.17 -8.26
C VAL A 502 13.83 37.16 -7.97
N SER A 503 14.28 37.90 -8.99
CA SER A 503 15.35 38.87 -8.83
C SER A 503 14.99 40.02 -7.89
N ARG A 504 15.71 40.11 -6.77
CA ARG A 504 15.62 41.19 -5.78
C ARG A 504 16.25 42.52 -6.23
N SER A 505 16.70 42.64 -7.49
CA SER A 505 17.31 43.87 -8.03
C SER A 505 16.31 44.91 -8.57
N THR A 506 15.01 44.59 -8.63
CA THR A 506 13.96 45.50 -9.14
C THR A 506 12.83 45.69 -8.12
N SER A 507 12.20 46.87 -8.16
CA SER A 507 11.08 47.22 -7.26
C SER A 507 9.86 46.30 -7.47
N ASP A 508 9.64 45.83 -8.70
CA ASP A 508 8.57 44.88 -9.03
C ASP A 508 8.90 43.44 -8.62
N GLY A 509 10.15 42.99 -8.79
CA GLY A 509 10.60 41.69 -8.31
C GLY A 509 10.50 41.57 -6.79
N LEU A 510 10.81 42.65 -6.07
CA LEU A 510 10.59 42.71 -4.61
C LEU A 510 9.12 42.69 -4.21
N ARG A 511 8.22 43.28 -5.00
CA ARG A 511 6.76 43.15 -4.79
C ARG A 511 6.32 41.68 -4.97
N GLN A 512 6.81 41.02 -6.02
CA GLN A 512 6.49 39.62 -6.30
C GLN A 512 7.03 38.65 -5.23
N ALA A 513 8.29 38.81 -4.80
CA ALA A 513 8.87 38.03 -3.71
C ALA A 513 8.13 38.25 -2.37
N CYS A 514 7.76 39.50 -2.05
CA CYS A 514 6.95 39.84 -0.88
C CYS A 514 5.59 39.12 -0.91
N ASN A 515 4.92 39.08 -2.06
CA ASN A 515 3.67 38.35 -2.24
C ASN A 515 3.87 36.84 -2.04
N TYR A 516 4.87 36.22 -2.67
CA TYR A 516 5.12 34.77 -2.54
C TYR A 516 5.49 34.36 -1.10
N PHE A 517 6.30 35.14 -0.37
CA PHE A 517 6.54 34.88 1.06
C PHE A 517 5.26 35.03 1.91
N SER A 518 4.40 36.02 1.61
CA SER A 518 3.11 36.18 2.30
C SER A 518 2.14 35.03 2.01
N SER A 519 2.21 34.46 0.80
CA SER A 519 1.49 33.24 0.39
C SER A 519 2.00 32.00 1.10
N ALA A 520 3.31 31.81 1.22
CA ALA A 520 3.90 30.69 1.99
C ALA A 520 3.45 30.74 3.47
N ALA A 521 3.49 31.93 4.09
CA ALA A 521 3.00 32.12 5.46
C ALA A 521 1.51 31.75 5.61
N GLY A 522 0.66 32.20 4.69
CA GLY A 522 -0.78 31.87 4.70
C GLY A 522 -1.06 30.37 4.53
N THR A 523 -0.27 29.67 3.70
CA THR A 523 -0.38 28.22 3.55
C THR A 523 0.01 27.47 4.82
N PHE A 524 1.07 27.87 5.52
CA PHE A 524 1.42 27.26 6.82
C PHE A 524 0.37 27.54 7.91
N SER A 525 -0.21 28.74 7.91
CA SER A 525 -1.34 29.09 8.79
C SER A 525 -2.52 28.15 8.59
N HIS A 526 -2.99 27.99 7.34
CA HIS A 526 -4.10 27.10 6.96
C HIS A 526 -3.81 25.61 7.27
N LEU A 527 -2.58 25.14 7.01
CA LEU A 527 -2.13 23.78 7.35
C LEU A 527 -2.28 23.51 8.87
N ARG A 528 -1.89 24.48 9.69
CA ARG A 528 -1.93 24.45 11.17
C ARG A 528 -3.35 24.56 11.73
N THR A 529 -4.22 25.42 11.17
CA THR A 529 -5.55 25.70 11.73
C THR A 529 -6.68 24.82 11.18
N GLU A 530 -6.61 24.39 9.92
CA GLU A 530 -7.73 23.70 9.25
C GLU A 530 -7.40 22.24 8.90
N ILE A 531 -6.20 21.94 8.38
CA ILE A 531 -5.91 20.59 7.87
C ILE A 531 -5.52 19.63 8.99
N ILE A 532 -4.49 19.96 9.78
CA ILE A 532 -3.95 19.05 10.82
C ILE A 532 -5.02 18.58 11.83
N PRO A 533 -5.95 19.43 12.33
CA PRO A 533 -7.04 18.97 13.19
C PRO A 533 -7.97 17.91 12.55
N THR A 534 -8.15 17.94 11.22
CA THR A 534 -9.00 16.94 10.52
C THR A 534 -8.33 15.58 10.33
N MET A 535 -7.01 15.50 10.52
CA MET A 535 -6.22 14.30 10.27
C MET A 535 -6.48 13.16 11.27
N ARG A 536 -6.94 13.47 12.50
CA ARG A 536 -7.26 12.50 13.57
C ARG A 536 -6.09 11.59 14.00
N SER A 537 -4.85 11.87 13.56
CA SER A 537 -3.61 11.22 13.99
C SER A 537 -2.62 12.25 14.56
N LEU A 538 -1.51 11.80 15.14
CA LEU A 538 -0.44 12.70 15.59
C LEU A 538 0.26 13.32 14.37
N PRO A 539 0.50 14.66 14.38
CA PRO A 539 1.23 15.31 13.30
C PRO A 539 2.71 14.88 13.26
N PRO A 540 3.35 14.90 12.07
CA PRO A 540 4.80 14.78 11.95
C PRO A 540 5.57 15.76 12.83
N GLU A 541 6.78 15.37 13.25
CA GLU A 541 7.72 16.21 14.00
C GLU A 541 7.94 17.58 13.32
N ASP A 542 8.03 17.60 11.99
CA ASP A 542 8.22 18.80 11.17
C ASP A 542 6.92 19.44 10.63
N MET A 543 5.78 19.07 11.22
CA MET A 543 4.47 19.73 11.08
C MET A 543 3.82 20.03 12.43
N ASP A 544 4.58 19.99 13.54
CA ASP A 544 4.06 20.37 14.84
C ASP A 544 3.68 21.87 14.87
N VAL A 545 2.89 22.27 15.88
CA VAL A 545 2.39 23.64 16.02
C VAL A 545 3.53 24.67 16.10
N MET A 546 4.61 24.37 16.84
CA MET A 546 5.75 25.27 17.02
C MET A 546 6.59 25.38 15.74
N THR A 547 6.84 24.28 15.04
CA THR A 547 7.53 24.31 13.74
C THR A 547 6.73 25.14 12.74
N LEU A 548 5.44 24.85 12.54
CA LEU A 548 4.62 25.57 11.56
C LEU A 548 4.48 27.07 11.89
N GLU A 549 4.36 27.44 13.16
CA GLU A 549 4.27 28.84 13.58
C GLU A 549 5.62 29.58 13.49
N ALA A 550 6.75 28.90 13.70
CA ALA A 550 8.08 29.43 13.42
C ALA A 550 8.29 29.66 11.91
N LEU A 551 7.84 28.72 11.05
CA LEU A 551 7.91 28.86 9.59
C LEU A 551 7.00 29.98 9.08
N GLU A 552 5.77 30.10 9.61
CA GLU A 552 4.83 31.19 9.32
C GLU A 552 5.49 32.56 9.61
N ASN A 553 6.07 32.73 10.80
CA ASN A 553 6.74 33.97 11.18
C ASN A 553 8.04 34.24 10.40
N LEU A 554 8.82 33.21 10.07
CA LEU A 554 10.03 33.34 9.24
C LEU A 554 9.68 33.84 7.81
N MET A 555 8.63 33.30 7.21
CA MET A 555 8.15 33.76 5.91
C MET A 555 7.63 35.21 5.97
N LEU A 556 6.92 35.60 7.04
CA LEU A 556 6.49 36.99 7.24
C LEU A 556 7.68 37.96 7.46
N ALA A 557 8.72 37.54 8.19
CA ALA A 557 9.94 38.32 8.35
C ALA A 557 10.62 38.59 6.98
N GLN A 558 10.69 37.57 6.13
CA GLN A 558 11.25 37.67 4.78
C GLN A 558 10.38 38.51 3.83
N ALA A 559 9.05 38.41 3.92
CA ALA A 559 8.12 39.27 3.18
C ALA A 559 8.31 40.75 3.56
N GLN A 560 8.37 41.05 4.86
CA GLN A 560 8.59 42.40 5.38
C GLN A 560 10.01 42.91 5.04
N GLU A 561 11.03 42.05 4.98
CA GLU A 561 12.37 42.42 4.46
C GLU A 561 12.31 42.85 2.99
N CYS A 562 11.59 42.11 2.13
CA CYS A 562 11.40 42.50 0.74
C CYS A 562 10.70 43.86 0.60
N PHE A 563 9.68 44.13 1.43
CA PHE A 563 9.01 45.44 1.45
C PHE A 563 9.94 46.56 1.95
N TRP A 564 10.73 46.31 3.00
CA TRP A 564 11.74 47.26 3.49
C TRP A 564 12.80 47.57 2.42
N GLN A 565 13.33 46.56 1.75
CA GLN A 565 14.30 46.71 0.67
C GLN A 565 13.72 47.54 -0.49
N LYS A 566 12.45 47.30 -0.83
CA LYS A 566 11.72 48.08 -1.82
C LYS A 566 11.62 49.56 -1.42
N ALA A 567 11.26 49.85 -0.16
CA ALA A 567 11.21 51.22 0.35
C ALA A 567 12.58 51.92 0.36
N VAL A 568 13.67 51.18 0.57
CA VAL A 568 15.05 51.69 0.43
C VAL A 568 15.40 52.00 -1.03
N MET A 569 15.03 51.14 -1.97
CA MET A 569 15.30 51.32 -3.40
C MET A 569 14.45 52.45 -4.04
N ASP A 570 13.19 52.57 -3.62
CA ASP A 570 12.27 53.62 -4.07
C ASP A 570 12.60 55.01 -3.45
N GLY A 571 13.62 55.11 -2.60
CA GLY A 571 14.07 56.37 -2.00
C GLY A 571 13.08 56.97 -0.98
N MET A 572 12.33 56.14 -0.26
CA MET A 572 11.36 56.62 0.74
C MET A 572 12.06 57.29 1.94
N LYS A 573 11.31 58.12 2.69
CA LYS A 573 11.86 58.84 3.86
C LYS A 573 12.42 57.90 4.92
N ASP A 574 13.54 58.27 5.53
CA ASP A 574 14.22 57.47 6.56
C ASP A 574 13.35 57.22 7.81
N SER A 575 12.46 58.14 8.16
CA SER A 575 11.42 57.96 9.20
C SER A 575 10.42 56.83 8.90
N LEU A 576 10.26 56.40 7.64
CA LEU A 576 9.45 55.22 7.28
C LEU A 576 10.32 53.97 7.19
N ILE A 577 11.49 54.07 6.57
CA ILE A 577 12.43 52.95 6.42
C ILE A 577 12.86 52.39 7.79
N SER A 578 13.06 53.25 8.80
CA SER A 578 13.34 52.84 10.18
C SER A 578 12.16 52.07 10.82
N LYS A 579 10.91 52.50 10.62
CA LYS A 579 9.70 51.82 11.15
C LYS A 579 9.43 50.48 10.48
N LEU A 580 9.74 50.37 9.19
CA LEU A 580 9.69 49.12 8.44
C LEU A 580 10.76 48.14 8.96
N ALA A 581 12.02 48.59 9.12
CA ALA A 581 13.11 47.79 9.68
C ALA A 581 12.82 47.32 11.11
N ALA A 582 12.22 48.17 11.95
CA ALA A 582 11.83 47.81 13.30
C ALA A 582 10.84 46.62 13.32
N LYS A 583 9.89 46.54 12.37
CA LYS A 583 8.99 45.36 12.29
C LYS A 583 9.64 44.14 11.62
N VAL A 584 10.64 44.31 10.74
CA VAL A 584 11.49 43.17 10.29
C VAL A 584 12.24 42.56 11.48
N ASN A 585 12.85 43.40 12.32
CA ASN A 585 13.52 43.00 13.56
C ASN A 585 12.62 42.22 14.51
N ASP A 586 11.38 42.70 14.70
CA ASP A 586 10.44 42.08 15.61
C ASP A 586 9.97 40.70 15.07
N PHE A 587 9.63 40.58 13.79
CA PHE A 587 9.26 39.28 13.19
C PHE A 587 10.42 38.25 13.23
N TYR A 588 11.67 38.67 13.03
CA TYR A 588 12.82 37.76 13.19
C TYR A 588 13.10 37.37 14.65
N ALA A 589 12.72 38.20 15.63
CA ALA A 589 12.77 37.83 17.04
C ALA A 589 11.72 36.76 17.37
N GLU A 590 10.49 37.00 16.91
CA GLU A 590 9.31 36.15 17.06
C GLU A 590 9.55 34.77 16.44
N ALA A 591 9.98 34.72 15.18
CA ALA A 591 10.36 33.49 14.49
C ALA A 591 11.50 32.72 15.20
N ARG A 592 12.55 33.43 15.67
CA ARG A 592 13.67 32.84 16.42
C ARG A 592 13.22 32.20 17.74
N ASP A 593 12.39 32.89 18.51
CA ASP A 593 12.03 32.46 19.86
C ASP A 593 10.94 31.38 19.87
N ILE A 594 10.13 31.28 18.81
CA ILE A 594 9.27 30.11 18.55
C ILE A 594 10.11 28.95 18.00
N ALA A 595 11.07 29.19 17.09
CA ALA A 595 11.95 28.16 16.56
C ALA A 595 12.79 27.42 17.64
N LYS A 596 13.17 28.11 18.72
CA LYS A 596 13.83 27.49 19.91
C LYS A 596 12.95 26.49 20.68
N GLN A 597 11.64 26.46 20.41
CA GLN A 597 10.66 25.56 21.03
C GLN A 597 10.28 24.40 20.09
N SER A 598 10.87 24.33 18.90
CA SER A 598 10.74 23.22 17.95
C SER A 598 12.00 22.35 17.99
N ASP A 599 11.82 21.02 18.05
CA ASP A 599 12.92 20.05 17.95
C ASP A 599 13.40 19.84 16.50
N THR A 600 12.75 20.43 15.48
CA THR A 600 13.06 20.21 14.05
C THR A 600 13.68 21.39 13.32
N VAL A 601 13.53 22.63 13.81
CA VAL A 601 14.20 23.78 13.21
C VAL A 601 15.69 23.74 13.56
N SER A 602 16.56 23.73 12.56
CA SER A 602 18.00 23.58 12.78
C SER A 602 18.61 24.77 13.52
N THR A 603 19.65 24.52 14.31
CA THR A 603 20.40 25.56 15.01
C THR A 603 20.95 26.62 14.06
N GLU A 604 21.42 26.23 12.87
CA GLU A 604 21.85 27.15 11.80
C GLU A 604 20.77 28.17 11.41
N TRP A 605 19.50 27.75 11.35
CA TRP A 605 18.38 28.64 11.05
C TRP A 605 18.07 29.57 12.22
N ILE A 606 18.20 29.11 13.47
CA ILE A 606 18.08 29.94 14.67
C ILE A 606 19.20 30.99 14.73
N HIS A 607 20.45 30.63 14.38
CA HIS A 607 21.57 31.57 14.27
C HIS A 607 21.36 32.57 13.11
N HIS A 608 20.85 32.12 11.95
CA HIS A 608 20.49 33.00 10.83
C HIS A 608 19.42 34.03 11.25
N MET A 609 18.33 33.59 11.90
CA MET A 609 17.28 34.48 12.40
C MET A 609 17.81 35.45 13.46
N THR A 610 18.73 35.02 14.32
CA THR A 610 19.40 35.86 15.32
C THR A 610 20.28 36.95 14.66
N ALA A 611 21.08 36.59 13.67
CA ALA A 611 21.90 37.54 12.90
C ALA A 611 21.03 38.54 12.11
N LYS A 612 19.93 38.06 11.49
CA LYS A 612 18.95 38.90 10.78
C LYS A 612 18.23 39.88 11.72
N HIS A 613 17.76 39.40 12.87
CA HIS A 613 17.17 40.23 13.93
C HIS A 613 18.12 41.38 14.30
N HIS A 614 19.37 41.09 14.64
CA HIS A 614 20.37 42.11 14.98
C HIS A 614 20.77 43.02 13.79
N HIS A 615 20.79 42.49 12.56
CA HIS A 615 20.96 43.30 11.34
C HIS A 615 19.85 44.36 11.23
N PHE A 616 18.58 43.98 11.39
CA PHE A 616 17.45 44.90 11.23
C PHE A 616 17.25 45.82 12.44
N ALA A 617 17.62 45.41 13.65
CA ALA A 617 17.75 46.32 14.80
C ALA A 617 18.71 47.47 14.48
N ALA A 618 19.91 47.14 13.97
CA ALA A 618 20.91 48.13 13.60
C ALA A 618 20.47 48.99 12.41
N ALA A 619 19.87 48.39 11.37
CA ALA A 619 19.36 49.12 10.22
C ALA A 619 18.23 50.10 10.62
N ALA A 620 17.37 49.73 11.57
CA ALA A 620 16.33 50.60 12.10
C ALA A 620 16.91 51.81 12.84
N GLN A 621 17.87 51.59 13.75
CA GLN A 621 18.53 52.66 14.51
C GLN A 621 19.40 53.55 13.61
N TYR A 622 20.13 52.98 12.64
CA TYR A 622 20.90 53.75 11.65
C TYR A 622 20.00 54.68 10.82
N ARG A 623 18.86 54.17 10.33
CA ARG A 623 17.89 54.96 9.57
C ARG A 623 17.19 56.01 10.44
N ALA A 624 16.92 55.70 11.70
CA ALA A 624 16.41 56.68 12.67
C ALA A 624 17.44 57.77 13.03
N ALA A 625 18.74 57.48 12.94
CA ALA A 625 19.79 58.48 13.08
C ALA A 625 19.82 59.44 11.86
N CYS A 626 19.63 58.93 10.64
CA CYS A 626 19.46 59.78 9.45
C CYS A 626 18.24 60.71 9.58
N ASP A 627 17.10 60.18 10.06
CA ASP A 627 15.89 60.96 10.36
C ASP A 627 16.08 61.97 11.52
N ALA A 628 17.05 61.74 12.42
CA ALA A 628 17.45 62.70 13.45
C ALA A 628 18.37 63.81 12.88
N LEU A 629 19.28 63.47 11.97
CA LEU A 629 20.12 64.42 11.24
C LEU A 629 19.29 65.37 10.35
N GLU A 630 18.29 64.86 9.62
CA GLU A 630 17.32 65.67 8.87
C GLU A 630 16.55 66.67 9.75
N LYS A 631 16.48 66.42 11.06
CA LYS A 631 15.77 67.24 12.07
C LYS A 631 16.72 68.04 12.97
N SER A 632 18.00 68.16 12.60
CA SER A 632 19.05 68.85 13.36
C SER A 632 19.22 68.36 14.82
N LYS A 633 18.92 67.08 15.09
CA LYS A 633 19.03 66.48 16.42
C LYS A 633 20.36 65.72 16.60
N TYR A 634 21.47 66.45 16.56
CA TYR A 634 22.82 65.88 16.51
C TYR A 634 23.15 64.93 17.69
N GLY A 635 22.70 65.25 18.91
CA GLY A 635 22.84 64.34 20.06
C GLY A 635 22.05 63.03 19.90
N GLU A 636 20.80 63.11 19.40
CA GLU A 636 19.97 61.91 19.14
C GLU A 636 20.56 61.05 17.99
N GLU A 637 21.18 61.67 16.98
CA GLU A 637 21.91 60.97 15.93
C GLU A 637 23.06 60.14 16.50
N VAL A 638 23.95 60.75 17.30
CA VAL A 638 25.10 60.06 17.91
C VAL A 638 24.63 58.88 18.79
N ALA A 639 23.65 59.11 19.67
CA ALA A 639 23.12 58.06 20.54
C ALA A 639 22.53 56.87 19.74
N ARG A 640 21.80 57.13 18.65
CA ARG A 640 21.24 56.08 17.79
C ARG A 640 22.30 55.35 16.97
N LEU A 641 23.34 56.03 16.49
CA LEU A 641 24.47 55.40 15.79
C LEU A 641 25.30 54.52 16.74
N GLN A 642 25.50 54.94 18.00
CA GLN A 642 26.16 54.11 19.02
C GLN A 642 25.32 52.87 19.38
N ASP A 643 23.99 52.95 19.42
CA ASP A 643 23.13 51.79 19.61
C ASP A 643 23.12 50.86 18.37
N ALA A 644 23.08 51.42 17.16
CA ALA A 644 23.20 50.65 15.93
C ALA A 644 24.53 49.87 15.86
N LEU A 645 25.64 50.50 16.28
CA LEU A 645 26.95 49.85 16.33
C LEU A 645 26.98 48.68 17.34
N LYS A 646 26.31 48.82 18.50
CA LYS A 646 26.13 47.70 19.45
C LYS A 646 25.35 46.56 18.79
N CYS A 647 24.20 46.85 18.17
CA CYS A 647 23.40 45.84 17.47
C CYS A 647 24.16 45.07 16.38
N VAL A 648 24.96 45.74 15.53
CA VAL A 648 25.77 45.00 14.53
C VAL A 648 26.88 44.17 15.18
N ASN A 649 27.47 44.64 16.29
CA ASN A 649 28.47 43.84 17.02
C ASN A 649 27.87 42.59 17.67
N GLU A 650 26.62 42.62 18.15
CA GLU A 650 25.91 41.41 18.57
C GLU A 650 25.67 40.47 17.37
N GLY A 651 25.11 40.98 16.28
CA GLY A 651 24.83 40.17 15.07
C GLY A 651 26.07 39.56 14.41
N LEU A 652 27.26 40.13 14.62
CA LEU A 652 28.54 39.58 14.16
C LEU A 652 29.12 38.48 15.07
N ARG A 653 28.58 38.24 16.27
CA ARG A 653 28.97 37.07 17.08
C ARG A 653 28.53 35.76 16.44
N GLU A 654 27.44 35.81 15.67
CA GLU A 654 26.88 34.68 14.92
C GLU A 654 27.65 34.37 13.61
N GLU A 655 28.73 35.09 13.29
CA GLU A 655 29.47 34.94 12.03
C GLU A 655 29.90 33.49 11.73
N SER A 656 30.22 32.70 12.77
CA SER A 656 30.64 31.30 12.65
C SER A 656 29.55 30.36 12.09
N TYR A 657 28.27 30.72 12.24
CA TYR A 657 27.12 29.85 11.93
C TYR A 657 26.28 30.38 10.74
N VAL A 658 26.71 31.48 10.12
CA VAL A 658 25.89 32.24 9.17
C VAL A 658 26.60 32.38 7.82
N SER A 659 25.82 32.30 6.74
CA SER A 659 26.33 32.40 5.37
C SER A 659 27.18 33.65 5.16
N LYS A 660 28.35 33.46 4.51
CA LYS A 660 29.34 34.52 4.18
C LYS A 660 28.70 35.76 3.53
N VAL A 661 27.59 35.58 2.81
CA VAL A 661 26.77 36.63 2.20
C VAL A 661 26.20 37.58 3.26
N VAL A 662 25.42 37.06 4.22
CA VAL A 662 24.81 37.83 5.32
C VAL A 662 25.88 38.43 6.24
N THR A 663 26.97 37.71 6.49
CA THR A 663 28.15 38.22 7.21
C THR A 663 28.81 39.40 6.49
N THR A 664 28.87 39.38 5.15
CA THR A 664 29.41 40.48 4.34
C THR A 664 28.49 41.71 4.41
N ASP A 665 27.17 41.52 4.31
CA ASP A 665 26.17 42.58 4.49
C ASP A 665 26.27 43.22 5.90
N LEU A 666 26.40 42.42 6.96
CA LEU A 666 26.63 42.90 8.34
C LEU A 666 27.92 43.71 8.46
N LYS A 667 29.04 43.26 7.86
CA LYS A 667 30.31 43.99 7.86
C LYS A 667 30.24 45.30 7.06
N GLY A 668 29.52 45.30 5.93
CA GLY A 668 29.24 46.51 5.16
C GLY A 668 28.40 47.53 5.95
N LEU A 669 27.36 47.08 6.64
CA LEU A 669 26.55 47.91 7.53
C LEU A 669 27.37 48.46 8.71
N LYS A 670 28.21 47.63 9.35
CA LYS A 670 29.13 48.05 10.41
C LYS A 670 30.05 49.18 9.94
N GLN A 671 30.70 49.01 8.79
CA GLN A 671 31.62 50.03 8.26
C GLN A 671 30.87 51.35 8.03
N LYS A 672 29.68 51.30 7.41
CA LYS A 672 28.86 52.49 7.17
C LYS A 672 28.44 53.18 8.47
N ILE A 673 28.06 52.44 9.50
CA ILE A 673 27.73 52.98 10.82
C ILE A 673 28.95 53.64 11.46
N VAL A 674 30.11 52.97 11.46
CA VAL A 674 31.36 53.52 12.05
C VAL A 674 31.80 54.81 11.37
N ASP A 675 31.76 54.87 10.03
CA ASP A 675 32.15 56.09 9.31
C ASP A 675 31.13 57.22 9.46
N THR A 676 29.82 56.91 9.57
CA THR A 676 28.79 57.91 9.87
C THR A 676 28.89 58.40 11.32
N LEU A 677 29.18 57.52 12.27
CA LEU A 677 29.36 57.84 13.68
C LEU A 677 30.59 58.74 13.90
N ARG A 678 31.73 58.41 13.28
CA ARG A 678 32.94 59.24 13.35
C ARG A 678 32.71 60.66 12.81
N ARG A 679 31.81 60.83 11.83
CA ARG A 679 31.36 62.16 11.37
C ARG A 679 30.46 62.82 12.42
N ALA A 680 29.40 62.14 12.87
CA ALA A 680 28.43 62.69 13.80
C ALA A 680 29.05 63.11 15.14
N GLU A 681 29.93 62.29 15.72
CA GLU A 681 30.68 62.61 16.94
C GLU A 681 31.58 63.82 16.71
N LYS A 682 32.43 63.83 15.67
CA LYS A 682 33.30 64.97 15.35
C LYS A 682 32.53 66.29 15.15
N ASP A 683 31.43 66.25 14.41
CA ASP A 683 30.64 67.45 14.13
C ASP A 683 29.88 67.92 15.39
N ASN A 684 29.43 67.00 16.25
CA ASN A 684 28.82 67.36 17.52
C ASN A 684 29.83 67.94 18.52
N ASP A 685 31.01 67.33 18.64
CA ASP A 685 32.08 67.74 19.58
C ASP A 685 32.73 69.08 19.21
N LEU A 686 32.66 69.51 17.94
CA LEU A 686 33.31 70.72 17.44
C LEU A 686 32.36 71.85 17.01
N ILE A 687 31.09 71.55 16.68
CA ILE A 687 30.16 72.54 16.09
C ILE A 687 28.87 72.66 16.90
N TYR A 688 28.19 71.54 17.17
CA TYR A 688 26.81 71.58 17.69
C TYR A 688 26.69 71.49 19.21
N LEU A 689 27.65 70.83 19.87
CA LEU A 689 27.74 70.62 21.32
C LEU A 689 26.43 70.11 21.98
N ALA A 690 25.64 69.34 21.23
CA ALA A 690 24.35 68.85 21.71
C ALA A 690 24.55 67.68 22.69
N PRO A 691 23.82 67.63 23.82
CA PRO A 691 23.92 66.54 24.77
C PRO A 691 23.46 65.23 24.13
N VAL A 692 24.25 64.18 24.28
CA VAL A 692 23.95 62.83 23.78
C VAL A 692 23.02 62.14 24.80
N PRO A 693 21.75 61.86 24.48
CA PRO A 693 20.79 61.27 25.41
C PRO A 693 21.12 59.80 25.71
N SER A 694 20.78 59.34 26.91
CA SER A 694 20.93 57.92 27.25
C SER A 694 19.94 57.03 26.48
N LYS A 695 20.20 55.72 26.43
CA LYS A 695 19.31 54.77 25.73
C LYS A 695 17.88 54.75 26.31
N ALA A 696 17.68 55.17 27.56
CA ALA A 696 16.35 55.27 28.17
C ALA A 696 15.60 56.56 27.80
N GLU A 697 16.32 57.63 27.42
CA GLU A 697 15.74 58.90 26.95
C GLU A 697 15.40 58.86 25.44
N LEU A 698 15.98 57.92 24.68
CA LEU A 698 15.69 57.73 23.27
C LEU A 698 14.24 57.28 23.04
N ALA A 699 13.51 58.04 22.22
CA ALA A 699 12.17 57.65 21.78
C ALA A 699 12.19 56.28 21.08
N VAL A 700 11.36 55.36 21.58
CA VAL A 700 11.20 54.00 21.04
C VAL A 700 10.69 54.07 19.60
N LEU A 701 11.31 53.30 18.70
CA LEU A 701 10.93 53.28 17.29
C LEU A 701 9.50 52.73 17.12
N GLN A 702 8.68 53.48 16.39
CA GLN A 702 7.38 53.00 15.91
C GLN A 702 7.59 51.84 14.92
N ARG A 703 6.59 50.96 14.81
CA ARG A 703 6.59 49.83 13.86
C ARG A 703 5.61 50.10 12.73
N ALA A 704 5.91 49.61 11.54
CA ALA A 704 4.99 49.58 10.40
C ALA A 704 4.97 48.17 9.80
N SER A 705 3.89 47.42 10.01
CA SER A 705 3.69 46.12 9.33
C SER A 705 2.99 46.36 7.99
N MET A 706 3.59 45.88 6.90
CA MET A 706 3.04 45.96 5.55
C MET A 706 2.63 44.59 4.99
N VAL A 707 2.91 43.53 5.75
CA VAL A 707 2.61 42.12 5.40
C VAL A 707 1.69 41.49 6.44
N LYS A 708 1.01 40.44 6.01
CA LYS A 708 0.15 39.53 6.79
C LYS A 708 0.14 38.16 6.10
N PRO A 709 -0.20 37.05 6.77
CA PRO A 709 -0.44 35.78 6.08
C PRO A 709 -1.60 35.93 5.09
N VAL A 710 -1.45 35.37 3.89
CA VAL A 710 -2.47 35.37 2.82
C VAL A 710 -2.61 33.97 2.27
N VAL A 711 -3.75 33.31 2.53
CA VAL A 711 -4.02 31.97 1.97
C VAL A 711 -4.11 32.07 0.43
N PRO A 712 -3.39 31.24 -0.35
CA PRO A 712 -3.41 31.30 -1.81
C PRO A 712 -4.76 30.99 -2.46
N LYS A 713 -4.92 31.42 -3.73
CA LYS A 713 -6.09 31.14 -4.57
C LYS A 713 -6.24 29.65 -4.85
N GLU A 714 -5.11 28.96 -4.93
CA GLU A 714 -4.93 27.53 -5.16
C GLU A 714 -5.59 26.68 -4.04
N ILE A 715 -5.85 27.30 -2.89
CA ILE A 715 -6.57 26.72 -1.74
C ILE A 715 -7.97 27.32 -1.63
N THR A 716 -8.09 28.66 -1.62
CA THR A 716 -9.37 29.36 -1.39
C THR A 716 -10.37 29.28 -2.55
N GLU A 717 -9.89 29.16 -3.78
CA GLU A 717 -10.70 29.03 -5.00
C GLU A 717 -10.67 27.58 -5.54
N ALA A 718 -10.16 26.62 -4.76
CA ALA A 718 -9.92 25.24 -5.17
C ALA A 718 -11.16 24.54 -5.75
N SER A 719 -12.33 24.69 -5.09
CA SER A 719 -13.61 24.15 -5.57
C SER A 719 -14.16 24.89 -6.80
N ALA A 720 -13.92 26.21 -6.90
CA ALA A 720 -14.33 27.01 -8.06
C ALA A 720 -13.48 26.75 -9.32
N LYS A 721 -12.24 26.30 -9.15
CA LYS A 721 -11.34 25.87 -10.24
C LYS A 721 -11.56 24.41 -10.69
N LEU A 722 -12.15 23.58 -9.82
CA LEU A 722 -12.44 22.16 -10.05
C LEU A 722 -13.86 21.96 -10.61
N VAL A 723 -14.05 22.39 -11.85
CA VAL A 723 -15.33 22.46 -12.57
C VAL A 723 -15.09 21.98 -14.02
N PRO A 724 -16.07 21.36 -14.72
CA PRO A 724 -15.90 21.00 -16.13
C PRO A 724 -15.49 22.20 -17.01
N GLY A 725 -14.26 22.17 -17.54
CA GLY A 725 -13.65 23.28 -18.31
C GLY A 725 -12.86 24.31 -17.47
N GLY A 726 -12.78 24.14 -16.15
CA GLY A 726 -11.96 24.95 -15.25
C GLY A 726 -10.47 24.58 -15.25
N GLU A 727 -9.65 25.40 -14.59
CA GLU A 727 -8.17 25.28 -14.56
C GLU A 727 -7.68 23.92 -14.06
N TYR A 728 -8.41 23.27 -13.15
CA TYR A 728 -8.05 21.97 -12.57
C TYR A 728 -8.86 20.80 -13.17
N GLY A 729 -9.68 21.06 -14.19
CA GLY A 729 -10.55 20.06 -14.80
C GLY A 729 -11.80 19.71 -13.97
N PRO A 730 -12.59 18.73 -14.44
CA PRO A 730 -13.80 18.30 -13.74
C PRO A 730 -13.47 17.58 -12.41
N PRO A 731 -14.33 17.69 -11.38
CA PRO A 731 -14.14 16.95 -10.14
C PRO A 731 -14.26 15.44 -10.39
N LEU A 732 -13.31 14.67 -9.84
CA LEU A 732 -13.27 13.22 -10.02
C LEU A 732 -14.38 12.52 -9.24
N PHE A 733 -14.74 11.31 -9.69
CA PHE A 733 -15.74 10.43 -9.10
C PHE A 733 -17.13 11.10 -8.97
N GLN A 734 -17.50 11.98 -9.92
CA GLN A 734 -18.78 12.71 -9.91
C GLN A 734 -19.99 11.78 -9.74
N ASN A 735 -20.00 10.65 -10.45
CA ASN A 735 -21.10 9.67 -10.44
C ASN A 735 -20.99 8.60 -9.31
N LEU A 736 -20.00 8.75 -8.41
CA LEU A 736 -19.80 7.85 -7.28
C LEU A 736 -20.71 8.27 -6.11
N VAL A 737 -21.60 7.37 -5.72
CA VAL A 737 -22.63 7.60 -4.69
C VAL A 737 -21.98 7.63 -3.30
N PRO A 738 -21.94 8.76 -2.56
CA PRO A 738 -21.14 8.88 -1.34
C PRO A 738 -21.36 7.74 -0.33
N PHE A 739 -20.29 7.23 0.31
CA PHE A 739 -20.37 6.03 1.16
C PHE A 739 -21.45 6.10 2.27
N ALA A 740 -21.73 7.29 2.80
CA ALA A 740 -22.80 7.51 3.77
C ALA A 740 -24.20 7.10 3.25
N VAL A 741 -24.44 7.20 1.94
CA VAL A 741 -25.69 6.79 1.26
C VAL A 741 -25.82 5.27 1.22
N HIS A 742 -24.73 4.55 0.90
CA HIS A 742 -24.70 3.07 0.96
C HIS A 742 -24.87 2.56 2.40
N MET A 743 -24.23 3.21 3.37
CA MET A 743 -24.39 2.91 4.80
C MET A 743 -25.84 3.18 5.26
N ALA A 744 -26.44 4.30 4.87
CA ALA A 744 -27.84 4.62 5.14
C ALA A 744 -28.80 3.59 4.53
N GLY A 745 -28.57 3.16 3.28
CA GLY A 745 -29.36 2.10 2.64
C GLY A 745 -29.29 0.77 3.39
N SER A 746 -28.10 0.39 3.86
CA SER A 746 -27.88 -0.84 4.65
C SER A 746 -28.60 -0.79 6.00
N ILE A 747 -28.52 0.33 6.70
CA ILE A 747 -29.24 0.59 7.97
C ILE A 747 -30.75 0.54 7.75
N TYR A 748 -31.27 1.09 6.64
CA TYR A 748 -32.69 1.02 6.33
C TYR A 748 -33.16 -0.41 6.05
N VAL A 749 -32.42 -1.18 5.25
CA VAL A 749 -32.73 -2.59 4.95
C VAL A 749 -32.80 -3.41 6.23
N GLU A 750 -31.85 -3.23 7.16
CA GLU A 750 -31.88 -3.95 8.44
C GLU A 750 -33.11 -3.59 9.29
N ARG A 751 -33.48 -2.29 9.36
CA ARG A 751 -34.67 -1.82 10.10
C ARG A 751 -35.97 -2.31 9.46
N ARG A 752 -36.07 -2.25 8.13
CA ARG A 752 -37.20 -2.73 7.33
C ARG A 752 -37.40 -4.24 7.53
N ASP A 753 -36.33 -5.02 7.39
CA ASP A 753 -36.41 -6.47 7.50
C ASP A 753 -36.71 -6.91 8.94
N ARG A 754 -36.19 -6.19 9.95
CA ARG A 754 -36.58 -6.38 11.36
C ARG A 754 -38.07 -6.10 11.58
N ALA A 755 -38.61 -5.00 11.05
CA ALA A 755 -40.04 -4.69 11.16
C ALA A 755 -40.93 -5.72 10.45
N VAL A 756 -40.55 -6.14 9.24
CA VAL A 756 -41.24 -7.16 8.44
C VAL A 756 -41.22 -8.53 9.13
N ASN A 757 -40.06 -8.98 9.62
CA ASN A 757 -39.92 -10.29 10.24
C ASN A 757 -40.70 -10.38 11.56
N ASN A 758 -40.67 -9.34 12.41
CA ASN A 758 -41.48 -9.30 13.63
C ASN A 758 -42.98 -9.50 13.34
N ILE A 759 -43.52 -8.83 12.31
CA ILE A 759 -44.95 -8.97 11.94
C ILE A 759 -45.25 -10.38 11.40
N ILE A 760 -44.32 -10.98 10.65
CA ILE A 760 -44.47 -12.35 10.14
C ILE A 760 -44.42 -13.38 11.27
N GLU A 761 -43.45 -13.28 12.18
CA GLU A 761 -43.28 -14.19 13.32
C GLU A 761 -44.49 -14.17 14.26
N GLU A 762 -45.08 -13.01 14.52
CA GLU A 762 -46.32 -12.90 15.27
C GLU A 762 -47.53 -13.55 14.53
N LEU A 763 -47.59 -13.48 13.21
CA LEU A 763 -48.66 -14.13 12.40
C LEU A 763 -48.47 -15.65 12.29
N GLU A 764 -47.23 -16.14 12.25
CA GLU A 764 -46.92 -17.57 12.27
C GLU A 764 -47.18 -18.15 13.67
N THR A 765 -46.80 -17.45 14.74
CA THR A 765 -47.10 -17.78 16.14
C THR A 765 -48.62 -17.92 16.38
N LEU A 766 -49.42 -17.00 15.84
CA LEU A 766 -50.88 -17.10 15.90
C LEU A 766 -51.41 -18.39 15.27
N THR A 767 -50.78 -18.85 14.19
CA THR A 767 -51.18 -20.08 13.51
C THR A 767 -50.82 -21.33 14.32
N VAL A 768 -49.69 -21.31 15.03
CA VAL A 768 -49.33 -22.36 16.00
C VAL A 768 -50.35 -22.44 17.14
N GLN A 769 -50.66 -21.31 17.79
CA GLN A 769 -51.64 -21.25 18.90
C GLN A 769 -53.03 -21.78 18.52
N LEU A 770 -53.46 -21.53 17.27
CA LEU A 770 -54.74 -22.02 16.75
C LEU A 770 -54.72 -23.56 16.61
N ARG A 771 -53.64 -24.11 16.06
CA ARG A 771 -53.45 -25.57 15.87
C ARG A 771 -53.28 -26.32 17.20
N GLU A 772 -52.49 -25.77 18.13
CA GLU A 772 -52.38 -26.30 19.50
C GLU A 772 -53.74 -26.33 20.18
N THR A 773 -54.56 -25.29 19.99
CA THR A 773 -55.91 -25.26 20.55
C THR A 773 -56.80 -26.35 19.92
N LEU A 774 -56.79 -26.53 18.59
CA LEU A 774 -57.53 -27.63 17.96
C LEU A 774 -57.07 -29.01 18.45
N GLN A 775 -55.76 -29.22 18.58
CA GLN A 775 -55.18 -30.47 19.09
C GLN A 775 -55.62 -30.73 20.54
N SER A 776 -55.61 -29.72 21.41
CA SER A 776 -56.08 -29.83 22.81
C SER A 776 -57.57 -30.18 22.94
N LEU A 777 -58.33 -30.03 21.86
CA LEU A 777 -59.77 -30.30 21.78
C LEU A 777 -60.11 -31.62 21.06
N ASN A 778 -59.11 -32.41 20.65
CA ASN A 778 -59.23 -33.60 19.79
C ASN A 778 -60.00 -33.31 18.48
N LEU A 779 -59.74 -32.17 17.83
CA LEU A 779 -60.35 -31.79 16.55
C LEU A 779 -59.29 -31.89 15.43
N PRO A 780 -59.61 -32.49 14.26
CA PRO A 780 -60.93 -32.96 13.82
C PRO A 780 -61.34 -34.37 14.28
N GLY A 781 -60.43 -35.18 14.83
CA GLY A 781 -60.62 -36.63 15.03
C GLY A 781 -61.90 -37.04 15.79
N SER A 782 -62.32 -36.27 16.80
CA SER A 782 -63.56 -36.53 17.56
C SER A 782 -64.87 -36.32 16.78
N LEU A 783 -64.82 -35.58 15.65
CA LEU A 783 -65.92 -35.45 14.69
C LEU A 783 -65.87 -36.58 13.64
N GLU A 784 -64.68 -36.87 13.10
CA GLU A 784 -64.48 -37.93 12.10
C GLU A 784 -64.86 -39.32 12.61
N ALA A 785 -64.72 -39.55 13.92
CA ALA A 785 -65.20 -40.75 14.60
C ALA A 785 -66.72 -41.02 14.44
N LEU A 786 -67.52 -40.00 14.08
CA LEU A 786 -68.99 -40.07 13.92
C LEU A 786 -69.47 -40.14 12.46
N GLU A 787 -68.57 -40.12 11.47
CA GLU A 787 -68.98 -40.01 10.07
C GLU A 787 -69.47 -41.33 9.45
N LYS A 788 -70.16 -41.21 8.30
CA LYS A 788 -70.79 -42.32 7.57
C LYS A 788 -70.33 -42.29 6.11
N PRO A 789 -70.09 -43.45 5.47
CA PRO A 789 -70.23 -44.81 6.00
C PRO A 789 -69.19 -45.16 7.08
N LEU A 790 -69.51 -46.14 7.92
CA LEU A 790 -68.57 -46.67 8.93
C LEU A 790 -67.43 -47.39 8.21
N GLY A 791 -66.27 -46.74 8.19
CA GLY A 791 -65.03 -47.18 7.54
C GLY A 791 -63.88 -46.26 7.92
N LEU A 792 -62.92 -46.05 7.01
CA LEU A 792 -61.88 -45.04 7.17
C LEU A 792 -62.43 -43.66 6.72
N PRO A 793 -62.27 -42.58 7.51
CA PRO A 793 -62.72 -41.24 7.13
C PRO A 793 -62.09 -40.75 5.81
N PRO A 794 -62.81 -40.00 4.96
CA PRO A 794 -62.26 -39.47 3.71
C PRO A 794 -61.08 -38.51 3.91
N GLY A 795 -61.07 -37.72 5.00
CA GLY A 795 -59.95 -36.84 5.36
C GLY A 795 -58.68 -37.63 5.63
N LEU A 796 -58.73 -38.54 6.61
CA LEU A 796 -57.65 -39.50 6.88
C LEU A 796 -57.19 -40.26 5.63
N MET A 797 -58.10 -40.67 4.72
CA MET A 797 -57.71 -41.35 3.48
C MET A 797 -56.93 -40.44 2.52
N ALA A 798 -57.22 -39.15 2.47
CA ALA A 798 -56.43 -38.19 1.71
C ALA A 798 -55.03 -38.00 2.35
N HIS A 799 -54.95 -37.86 3.67
CA HIS A 799 -53.68 -37.79 4.41
C HIS A 799 -52.83 -39.06 4.22
N VAL A 800 -53.46 -40.24 4.28
CA VAL A 800 -52.83 -41.54 3.95
C VAL A 800 -52.31 -41.57 2.52
N GLN A 801 -53.07 -41.03 1.55
CA GLN A 801 -52.62 -40.97 0.16
C GLN A 801 -51.44 -40.01 -0.04
N GLU A 802 -51.40 -38.88 0.67
CA GLU A 802 -50.26 -37.95 0.66
C GLU A 802 -49.01 -38.54 1.35
N VAL A 803 -49.17 -39.24 2.48
CA VAL A 803 -48.08 -40.00 3.11
C VAL A 803 -47.52 -41.05 2.14
N ARG A 804 -48.37 -41.76 1.40
CA ARG A 804 -47.95 -42.73 0.37
C ARG A 804 -47.24 -42.03 -0.81
N GLN A 805 -47.74 -40.90 -1.31
CA GLN A 805 -47.11 -40.13 -2.41
C GLN A 805 -45.74 -39.56 -2.03
N THR A 806 -45.57 -39.10 -0.78
CA THR A 806 -44.30 -38.61 -0.23
C THR A 806 -43.32 -39.74 0.13
N GLY A 807 -43.69 -41.01 -0.12
CA GLY A 807 -42.85 -42.19 0.12
C GLY A 807 -42.84 -42.70 1.56
N GLY A 808 -43.71 -42.15 2.42
CA GLY A 808 -43.84 -42.53 3.83
C GLY A 808 -42.52 -42.49 4.59
N VAL A 809 -42.29 -43.50 5.44
CA VAL A 809 -41.08 -43.59 6.27
C VAL A 809 -39.82 -43.72 5.40
N GLU A 810 -39.89 -44.42 4.28
CA GLU A 810 -38.77 -44.56 3.35
C GLU A 810 -38.46 -43.26 2.59
N GLY A 811 -39.45 -42.39 2.40
CA GLY A 811 -39.27 -41.03 1.87
C GLY A 811 -38.55 -40.14 2.88
N LEU A 812 -39.00 -40.14 4.14
CA LEU A 812 -38.35 -39.42 5.23
C LEU A 812 -36.90 -39.85 5.44
N LEU A 813 -36.63 -41.16 5.46
CA LEU A 813 -35.28 -41.70 5.66
C LEU A 813 -34.33 -41.34 4.50
N ARG A 814 -34.81 -41.32 3.24
CA ARG A 814 -34.02 -40.84 2.10
C ARG A 814 -33.74 -39.34 2.17
N ALA A 815 -34.73 -38.53 2.51
CA ALA A 815 -34.54 -37.09 2.69
C ALA A 815 -33.57 -36.77 3.84
N TYR A 816 -33.63 -37.53 4.94
CA TYR A 816 -32.67 -37.43 6.05
C TYR A 816 -31.25 -37.86 5.64
N ASP A 817 -31.11 -38.93 4.86
CA ASP A 817 -29.83 -39.39 4.31
C ASP A 817 -29.22 -38.35 3.34
N ASP A 818 -30.04 -37.71 2.49
CA ASP A 818 -29.58 -36.62 1.61
C ASP A 818 -29.15 -35.37 2.39
N VAL A 819 -29.86 -34.98 3.46
CA VAL A 819 -29.39 -33.93 4.39
C VAL A 819 -28.08 -34.34 5.06
N THR A 820 -27.96 -35.61 5.47
CA THR A 820 -26.75 -36.16 6.11
C THR A 820 -25.53 -36.12 5.18
N LYS A 821 -25.70 -36.31 3.87
CA LYS A 821 -24.61 -36.18 2.87
C LYS A 821 -24.10 -34.75 2.76
N ILE A 822 -24.99 -33.76 2.68
CA ILE A 822 -24.61 -32.34 2.59
C ILE A 822 -23.90 -31.93 3.89
N LYS A 823 -24.47 -32.30 5.04
CA LYS A 823 -23.87 -32.11 6.36
C LYS A 823 -22.47 -32.73 6.48
N LEU A 824 -22.25 -33.93 5.94
CA LEU A 824 -20.95 -34.58 5.94
C LEU A 824 -19.91 -33.80 5.12
N ASN A 825 -20.29 -33.35 3.91
CA ASN A 825 -19.45 -32.47 3.09
C ASN A 825 -19.08 -31.18 3.83
N ASP A 826 -20.08 -30.50 4.40
CA ASP A 826 -19.89 -29.23 5.12
C ASP A 826 -18.96 -29.44 6.33
N LYS A 827 -19.18 -30.52 7.09
CA LYS A 827 -18.30 -30.92 8.18
C LYS A 827 -16.87 -31.18 7.72
N THR A 828 -16.65 -31.86 6.59
CA THR A 828 -15.31 -32.08 6.04
C THR A 828 -14.62 -30.78 5.61
N VAL A 829 -15.34 -29.84 5.00
CA VAL A 829 -14.77 -28.51 4.65
C VAL A 829 -14.44 -27.70 5.92
N TYR A 830 -15.29 -27.76 6.94
CA TYR A 830 -15.02 -27.15 8.24
C TYR A 830 -13.78 -27.77 8.92
N GLU A 831 -13.67 -29.10 8.94
CA GLU A 831 -12.50 -29.81 9.50
C GLU A 831 -11.20 -29.50 8.74
N GLU A 832 -11.25 -29.32 7.41
CA GLU A 832 -10.12 -28.81 6.62
C GLU A 832 -9.72 -27.38 7.05
N CYS A 833 -10.69 -26.48 7.26
CA CYS A 833 -10.42 -25.11 7.71
C CYS A 833 -9.78 -25.08 9.10
N VAL A 834 -10.28 -25.91 10.02
CA VAL A 834 -9.72 -26.07 11.37
C VAL A 834 -8.28 -26.57 11.30
N GLU A 835 -8.01 -27.63 10.55
CA GLU A 835 -6.66 -28.21 10.48
C GLU A 835 -5.65 -27.26 9.80
N ILE A 836 -6.08 -26.49 8.78
CA ILE A 836 -5.24 -25.47 8.13
C ILE A 836 -4.77 -24.40 9.14
N LEU A 837 -5.66 -23.91 10.02
CA LEU A 837 -5.25 -22.96 11.06
C LEU A 837 -4.48 -23.64 12.20
N ARG A 838 -4.83 -24.88 12.57
CA ARG A 838 -4.14 -25.66 13.61
C ARG A 838 -2.68 -25.92 13.25
N LEU A 839 -2.40 -26.21 11.96
CA LEU A 839 -1.05 -26.39 11.45
C LEU A 839 -0.23 -25.09 11.42
N GLU A 840 -0.84 -23.94 11.11
CA GLU A 840 -0.15 -22.63 11.23
C GLU A 840 0.19 -22.30 12.69
N GLU A 841 -0.70 -22.63 13.64
CA GLU A 841 -0.41 -22.47 15.06
C GLU A 841 0.72 -23.42 15.52
N GLU A 842 0.73 -24.68 15.06
CA GLU A 842 1.83 -25.62 15.35
C GLU A 842 3.17 -25.14 14.74
N GLU A 843 3.18 -24.59 13.53
CA GLU A 843 4.39 -23.98 12.93
C GLU A 843 4.84 -22.73 13.71
N ASP A 844 3.94 -21.81 14.07
CA ASP A 844 4.26 -20.59 14.84
C ASP A 844 4.72 -20.91 16.28
N GLN A 845 4.09 -21.87 16.96
CA GLN A 845 4.57 -22.37 18.26
C GLN A 845 5.97 -22.99 18.14
N LYS A 846 6.21 -23.81 17.11
CA LYS A 846 7.51 -24.47 16.88
C LYS A 846 8.62 -23.47 16.57
N MET A 847 8.34 -22.41 15.81
CA MET A 847 9.30 -21.31 15.60
C MET A 847 9.53 -20.50 16.88
N ARG A 848 8.47 -20.20 17.66
CA ARG A 848 8.61 -19.52 18.95
C ARG A 848 9.43 -20.34 19.97
N GLN A 849 9.28 -21.66 20.00
CA GLN A 849 10.14 -22.57 20.79
C GLN A 849 11.59 -22.58 20.31
N ARG A 850 11.83 -22.50 19.00
CA ARG A 850 13.16 -22.56 18.37
C ARG A 850 13.96 -21.25 18.49
N HIS A 851 13.29 -20.10 18.47
CA HIS A 851 13.93 -18.78 18.45
C HIS A 851 13.74 -17.95 19.74
N GLY A 852 12.78 -18.30 20.59
CA GLY A 852 12.45 -17.59 21.83
C GLY A 852 11.50 -16.40 21.62
N THR A 853 10.74 -16.05 22.67
CA THR A 853 9.77 -14.93 22.67
C THR A 853 10.39 -13.60 22.30
N ASP A 854 11.61 -13.34 22.76
CA ASP A 854 12.29 -12.05 22.66
C ASP A 854 12.84 -11.78 21.24
N ARG A 855 12.73 -12.77 20.35
CA ARG A 855 13.20 -12.70 18.95
C ARG A 855 12.07 -13.00 17.98
N TRP A 856 11.25 -14.00 18.28
CA TRP A 856 10.02 -14.30 17.52
C TRP A 856 8.87 -13.37 17.96
N LEU A 857 9.04 -12.08 17.67
CA LEU A 857 8.17 -10.98 18.11
C LEU A 857 6.76 -10.97 17.47
N ARG A 858 6.45 -11.94 16.60
CA ARG A 858 5.10 -12.14 16.07
C ARG A 858 4.15 -12.54 17.18
N LYS A 859 2.98 -11.88 17.24
CA LYS A 859 1.87 -12.29 18.12
C LYS A 859 1.54 -13.78 17.89
N PRO A 860 1.32 -14.57 18.96
CA PRO A 860 0.82 -15.93 18.85
C PRO A 860 -0.45 -15.98 18.01
N SER A 861 -0.61 -16.99 17.16
CA SER A 861 -1.78 -17.05 16.26
C SER A 861 -3.13 -17.06 16.99
N LYS A 862 -3.18 -17.58 18.24
CA LYS A 862 -4.34 -17.47 19.14
C LYS A 862 -4.65 -16.05 19.66
N GLU A 863 -3.68 -15.14 19.65
CA GLU A 863 -3.82 -13.73 20.08
C GLU A 863 -4.00 -12.76 18.91
N VAL A 864 -3.96 -13.27 17.67
CA VAL A 864 -4.32 -12.50 16.48
C VAL A 864 -5.83 -12.57 16.32
N GLU A 865 -6.54 -11.48 16.61
CA GLU A 865 -7.98 -11.33 16.34
C GLU A 865 -8.25 -11.28 14.82
N SER A 866 -8.11 -12.40 14.12
CA SER A 866 -8.45 -12.54 12.71
C SER A 866 -9.91 -13.00 12.53
N ASN A 867 -10.52 -12.55 11.43
CA ASN A 867 -11.87 -12.95 11.03
C ASN A 867 -12.08 -14.48 10.97
N PRO A 868 -11.22 -15.28 10.29
CA PRO A 868 -11.45 -16.72 10.15
C PRO A 868 -11.35 -17.50 11.47
N ILE A 869 -10.56 -17.05 12.47
CA ILE A 869 -10.48 -17.73 13.77
C ILE A 869 -11.82 -17.60 14.52
N LYS A 870 -12.37 -16.39 14.59
CA LYS A 870 -13.68 -16.14 15.24
C LYS A 870 -14.83 -16.86 14.52
N GLN A 871 -14.81 -16.86 13.18
CA GLN A 871 -15.80 -17.58 12.37
C GLN A 871 -15.75 -19.10 12.55
N ILE A 872 -14.58 -19.69 12.83
CA ILE A 872 -14.47 -21.13 13.14
C ILE A 872 -15.17 -21.46 14.46
N GLU A 873 -14.98 -20.67 15.51
CA GLU A 873 -15.67 -20.90 16.80
C GLU A 873 -17.20 -20.74 16.67
N GLU A 874 -17.65 -19.71 15.93
CA GLU A 874 -19.06 -19.46 15.64
C GLU A 874 -19.69 -20.60 14.82
N TYR A 875 -19.10 -20.97 13.69
CA TYR A 875 -19.62 -22.04 12.84
C TYR A 875 -19.52 -23.41 13.51
N GLY A 876 -18.51 -23.65 14.36
CA GLY A 876 -18.42 -24.86 15.18
C GLY A 876 -19.60 -25.01 16.15
N SER A 877 -19.98 -23.91 16.82
CA SER A 877 -21.17 -23.87 17.68
C SER A 877 -22.47 -24.10 16.89
N ILE A 878 -22.59 -23.46 15.72
CA ILE A 878 -23.73 -23.61 14.81
C ILE A 878 -23.87 -25.06 14.29
N ILE A 879 -22.75 -25.71 13.91
CA ILE A 879 -22.72 -27.11 13.49
C ILE A 879 -23.13 -28.04 14.64
N GLN A 880 -22.67 -27.78 15.88
CA GLN A 880 -23.05 -28.56 17.04
C GLN A 880 -24.55 -28.41 17.40
N SER A 881 -25.10 -27.21 17.25
CA SER A 881 -26.54 -26.93 17.43
C SER A 881 -27.41 -27.64 16.38
N ALA A 882 -26.97 -27.62 15.12
CA ALA A 882 -27.61 -28.36 14.04
C ALA A 882 -27.53 -29.88 14.26
N ASP A 883 -26.41 -30.42 14.77
CA ASP A 883 -26.26 -31.85 15.06
C ASP A 883 -27.25 -32.35 16.13
N ASN A 884 -27.57 -31.50 17.12
CA ASN A 884 -28.63 -31.79 18.09
C ASN A 884 -30.03 -31.72 17.44
N SER A 885 -30.26 -30.76 16.54
CA SER A 885 -31.53 -30.59 15.81
C SER A 885 -31.84 -31.79 14.90
N ASP A 886 -30.86 -32.27 14.13
CA ASP A 886 -31.01 -33.46 13.28
C ASP A 886 -31.33 -34.71 14.12
N ARG A 887 -30.68 -34.85 15.28
CA ARG A 887 -30.91 -35.97 16.20
C ARG A 887 -32.35 -36.00 16.70
N LEU A 888 -32.92 -34.82 17.03
CA LEU A 888 -34.33 -34.67 17.39
C LEU A 888 -35.28 -34.95 16.21
N ILE A 889 -34.90 -34.62 14.97
CA ILE A 889 -35.67 -35.01 13.77
C ILE A 889 -35.69 -36.54 13.63
N MET A 890 -34.54 -37.21 13.77
CA MET A 890 -34.45 -38.67 13.70
C MET A 890 -35.20 -39.38 14.85
N GLU A 891 -35.21 -38.79 16.05
CA GLU A 891 -36.00 -39.26 17.18
C GLU A 891 -37.51 -39.14 16.92
N LYS A 892 -37.98 -38.01 16.36
CA LYS A 892 -39.37 -37.84 15.90
C LYS A 892 -39.76 -38.86 14.83
N ILE A 893 -38.88 -39.13 13.86
CA ILE A 893 -39.12 -40.16 12.81
C ILE A 893 -39.34 -41.53 13.46
N ARG A 894 -38.48 -41.95 14.40
CA ARG A 894 -38.60 -43.22 15.12
C ARG A 894 -39.85 -43.29 16.00
N MET A 895 -40.19 -42.20 16.69
CA MET A 895 -41.34 -42.12 17.61
C MET A 895 -42.68 -42.39 16.90
N PHE A 896 -42.81 -41.95 15.65
CA PHE A 896 -44.03 -42.13 14.84
C PHE A 896 -43.89 -43.19 13.72
N GLU A 897 -42.78 -43.95 13.71
CA GLU A 897 -42.46 -44.94 12.67
C GLU A 897 -43.55 -46.02 12.50
N ALA A 898 -44.11 -46.53 13.61
CA ALA A 898 -45.15 -47.56 13.58
C ALA A 898 -46.49 -47.04 13.01
N PRO A 899 -47.08 -45.94 13.51
CA PRO A 899 -48.24 -45.30 12.87
C PRO A 899 -48.02 -44.94 11.39
N LEU A 900 -46.85 -44.41 11.03
CA LEU A 900 -46.57 -44.05 9.63
C LEU A 900 -46.41 -45.26 8.71
N ARG A 901 -45.81 -46.36 9.18
CA ARG A 901 -45.81 -47.64 8.43
C ARG A 901 -47.22 -48.21 8.27
N LEU A 902 -48.10 -48.04 9.24
CA LEU A 902 -49.50 -48.46 9.13
C LEU A 902 -50.25 -47.65 8.05
N MET A 903 -50.03 -46.34 7.96
CA MET A 903 -50.56 -45.49 6.87
C MET A 903 -49.96 -45.87 5.49
N GLN A 904 -48.67 -46.20 5.45
CA GLN A 904 -47.99 -46.66 4.24
C GLN A 904 -48.42 -48.09 3.81
N GLY A 905 -48.94 -48.89 4.74
CA GLY A 905 -49.46 -50.24 4.52
C GLY A 905 -50.80 -50.29 3.78
N SER A 906 -51.42 -51.46 3.71
CA SER A 906 -52.67 -51.66 2.96
C SER A 906 -53.91 -51.10 3.68
N ASP A 907 -54.92 -50.71 2.90
CA ASP A 907 -56.21 -50.23 3.41
C ASP A 907 -56.94 -51.24 4.31
N ALA A 908 -56.56 -52.53 4.28
CA ALA A 908 -57.07 -53.55 5.19
C ALA A 908 -56.50 -53.35 6.61
N GLY A 909 -55.18 -53.24 6.76
CA GLY A 909 -54.55 -53.05 8.07
C GLY A 909 -54.99 -51.75 8.78
N LEU A 910 -55.26 -50.69 8.00
CA LEU A 910 -55.86 -49.47 8.54
C LEU A 910 -57.28 -49.69 9.09
N ARG A 911 -58.11 -50.53 8.44
CA ARG A 911 -59.45 -50.88 8.92
C ARG A 911 -59.41 -51.80 10.14
N ASP A 912 -58.40 -52.65 10.25
CA ASP A 912 -58.20 -53.53 11.41
C ASP A 912 -57.71 -52.73 12.64
N PHE A 913 -56.93 -51.65 12.43
CA PHE A 913 -56.46 -50.76 13.50
C PHE A 913 -57.51 -49.75 14.00
N VAL A 914 -58.48 -49.35 13.17
CA VAL A 914 -59.51 -48.36 13.53
C VAL A 914 -60.84 -49.07 13.81
N PRO A 915 -61.25 -49.26 15.08
CA PRO A 915 -62.43 -50.05 15.43
C PRO A 915 -63.71 -49.62 14.70
N ASN A 916 -64.45 -50.60 14.21
CA ASN A 916 -65.80 -50.41 13.68
C ASN A 916 -66.79 -50.26 14.85
N SER A 917 -67.11 -49.02 15.22
CA SER A 917 -67.99 -48.72 16.35
C SER A 917 -69.42 -49.21 16.09
N SER A 918 -70.00 -49.88 17.10
CA SER A 918 -71.41 -50.27 17.07
C SER A 918 -72.31 -49.05 17.21
N ARG A 919 -73.38 -49.00 16.41
CA ARG A 919 -74.21 -47.78 16.19
C ARG A 919 -74.65 -47.08 17.50
N PRO A 920 -74.12 -45.89 17.80
CA PRO A 920 -74.79 -44.97 18.71
C PRO A 920 -76.06 -44.48 18.00
N LYS A 921 -77.19 -44.42 18.71
CA LYS A 921 -78.39 -43.75 18.19
C LYS A 921 -78.13 -42.25 18.18
N MET A 922 -77.69 -41.71 17.04
CA MET A 922 -77.49 -40.26 16.83
C MET A 922 -78.76 -39.50 17.24
N ASN A 923 -78.66 -38.72 18.31
CA ASN A 923 -79.67 -37.75 18.67
C ASN A 923 -79.56 -36.55 17.70
N VAL A 924 -80.69 -35.99 17.27
CA VAL A 924 -80.78 -34.79 16.41
C VAL A 924 -79.96 -33.62 16.96
N GLN A 925 -79.78 -33.56 18.28
CA GLN A 925 -78.96 -32.55 18.95
C GLN A 925 -77.45 -32.70 18.67
N VAL A 926 -76.93 -33.94 18.59
CA VAL A 926 -75.51 -34.23 18.31
C VAL A 926 -75.16 -33.95 16.86
N ASP A 927 -76.07 -34.24 15.94
CA ASP A 927 -75.89 -33.98 14.51
C ASP A 927 -75.81 -32.48 14.20
N LYS A 928 -76.64 -31.68 14.90
CA LYS A 928 -76.61 -30.20 14.85
C LYS A 928 -75.31 -29.62 15.43
N THR A 929 -74.80 -30.14 16.56
CA THR A 929 -73.55 -29.65 17.15
C THR A 929 -72.33 -30.04 16.31
N ALA A 930 -72.27 -31.26 15.79
CA ALA A 930 -71.22 -31.71 14.86
C ALA A 930 -71.20 -30.89 13.56
N THR A 931 -72.38 -30.57 12.99
CA THR A 931 -72.48 -29.73 11.78
C THR A 931 -71.98 -28.29 12.03
N LYS A 932 -72.33 -27.70 13.19
CA LYS A 932 -71.81 -26.38 13.59
C LYS A 932 -70.29 -26.39 13.77
N LEU A 933 -69.72 -27.47 14.31
CA LEU A 933 -68.27 -27.64 14.46
C LEU A 933 -67.55 -27.73 13.11
N ARG A 934 -68.06 -28.53 12.15
CA ARG A 934 -67.48 -28.58 10.79
C ARG A 934 -67.40 -27.18 10.14
N GLN A 935 -68.46 -26.38 10.26
CA GLN A 935 -68.50 -25.02 9.72
C GLN A 935 -67.41 -24.11 10.33
N LEU A 936 -67.11 -24.26 11.63
CA LEU A 936 -66.05 -23.50 12.30
C LEU A 936 -64.63 -24.00 11.94
N LEU A 937 -64.48 -25.29 11.60
CA LEU A 937 -63.22 -25.84 11.07
C LEU A 937 -62.98 -25.40 9.62
N ASP A 938 -64.03 -25.33 8.79
CA ASP A 938 -63.98 -24.72 7.45
C ASP A 938 -63.60 -23.23 7.53
N GLU A 939 -64.18 -22.48 8.49
CA GLU A 939 -63.81 -21.09 8.78
C GLU A 939 -62.34 -20.99 9.20
N THR A 940 -61.85 -21.92 10.03
CA THR A 940 -60.44 -22.01 10.46
C THR A 940 -59.47 -22.27 9.31
N SER A 941 -59.76 -23.24 8.44
CA SER A 941 -58.94 -23.55 7.25
C SER A 941 -58.86 -22.36 6.28
N ARG A 942 -59.97 -21.61 6.14
CA ARG A 942 -60.00 -20.35 5.38
C ARG A 942 -59.16 -19.26 6.03
N PHE A 943 -59.15 -19.17 7.36
CA PHE A 943 -58.31 -18.23 8.12
C PHE A 943 -56.81 -18.50 7.92
N GLU A 944 -56.36 -19.75 8.09
CA GLU A 944 -54.95 -20.11 7.79
C GLU A 944 -54.59 -19.80 6.33
N SER A 945 -55.48 -20.14 5.40
CA SER A 945 -55.30 -19.90 3.96
C SER A 945 -55.27 -18.41 3.60
N ALA A 946 -55.97 -17.55 4.35
CA ALA A 946 -55.93 -16.10 4.18
C ALA A 946 -54.65 -15.51 4.79
N ARG A 947 -54.26 -15.94 5.99
CA ARG A 947 -53.06 -15.49 6.69
C ARG A 947 -51.78 -15.85 5.93
N LYS A 948 -51.70 -17.04 5.33
CA LYS A 948 -50.58 -17.43 4.48
C LYS A 948 -50.40 -16.50 3.27
N ARG A 949 -51.50 -15.98 2.71
CA ARG A 949 -51.45 -14.96 1.63
C ARG A 949 -51.04 -13.58 2.15
N LEU A 950 -51.46 -13.21 3.37
CA LEU A 950 -51.04 -11.97 4.02
C LEU A 950 -49.53 -11.97 4.30
N ILE A 951 -48.99 -13.07 4.83
CA ILE A 951 -47.55 -13.25 5.08
C ILE A 951 -46.75 -13.10 3.78
N GLU A 952 -47.15 -13.76 2.68
CA GLU A 952 -46.41 -13.60 1.41
C GLU A 952 -46.58 -12.21 0.82
N LYS A 953 -47.76 -11.56 0.91
CA LYS A 953 -47.94 -10.15 0.50
C LYS A 953 -47.03 -9.19 1.28
N ILE A 954 -46.84 -9.41 2.59
CA ILE A 954 -45.91 -8.63 3.43
C ILE A 954 -44.46 -8.89 2.98
N ARG A 955 -44.10 -10.16 2.73
CA ARG A 955 -42.77 -10.57 2.25
C ARG A 955 -42.45 -10.01 0.86
N GLU A 956 -43.41 -9.99 -0.07
CA GLU A 956 -43.32 -9.34 -1.38
C GLU A 956 -43.14 -7.81 -1.22
N ARG A 957 -43.92 -7.18 -0.34
CA ARG A 957 -43.81 -5.73 -0.08
C ARG A 957 -42.46 -5.35 0.55
N GLY A 958 -41.92 -6.17 1.46
CA GLY A 958 -40.57 -5.99 2.01
C GLY A 958 -39.47 -6.06 0.93
N LYS A 959 -39.54 -7.07 0.05
CA LYS A 959 -38.60 -7.22 -1.08
C LYS A 959 -38.69 -6.08 -2.11
N ALA A 960 -39.86 -5.48 -2.28
CA ALA A 960 -40.12 -4.42 -3.27
C ALA A 960 -39.90 -2.99 -2.75
N ASP A 961 -39.58 -2.81 -1.47
CA ASP A 961 -39.34 -1.49 -0.86
C ASP A 961 -37.84 -1.14 -0.92
N ASP A 962 -37.43 -0.61 -2.08
CA ASP A 962 -36.12 0.01 -2.30
C ASP A 962 -36.23 1.54 -2.15
N ILE A 963 -35.36 2.12 -1.30
CA ILE A 963 -35.29 3.57 -1.06
C ILE A 963 -34.05 4.23 -1.68
N THR A 964 -33.23 3.49 -2.44
CA THR A 964 -31.95 3.99 -2.99
C THR A 964 -32.12 5.30 -3.76
N GLN A 965 -33.15 5.41 -4.61
CA GLN A 965 -33.45 6.65 -5.33
C GLN A 965 -33.84 7.82 -4.40
N ALA A 966 -34.52 7.55 -3.28
CA ALA A 966 -34.88 8.59 -2.30
C ALA A 966 -33.66 9.07 -1.49
N LEU A 967 -32.76 8.15 -1.13
CA LEU A 967 -31.49 8.49 -0.46
C LEU A 967 -30.60 9.36 -1.36
N LEU A 968 -30.53 9.06 -2.66
CA LEU A 968 -29.78 9.87 -3.63
C LEU A 968 -30.33 11.30 -3.77
N LEU A 969 -31.66 11.46 -3.75
CA LEU A 969 -32.30 12.78 -3.85
C LEU A 969 -32.03 13.63 -2.60
N GLU A 970 -32.12 13.06 -1.39
CA GLU A 970 -31.85 13.79 -0.16
C GLU A 970 -30.34 14.08 0.00
N ALA A 971 -29.47 13.16 -0.43
CA ALA A 971 -28.02 13.38 -0.47
C ALA A 971 -27.64 14.56 -1.39
N GLY A 972 -28.14 14.59 -2.63
CA GLY A 972 -27.86 15.69 -3.57
C GLY A 972 -28.43 17.04 -3.10
N LYS A 973 -29.50 17.04 -2.32
CA LYS A 973 -30.03 18.23 -1.63
C LYS A 973 -29.09 18.70 -0.52
N ILE A 974 -28.53 17.80 0.29
CA ILE A 974 -27.53 18.13 1.32
C ILE A 974 -26.26 18.70 0.66
N GLU A 975 -25.79 18.12 -0.45
CA GLU A 975 -24.65 18.66 -1.22
C GLU A 975 -24.91 20.08 -1.76
N LEU A 976 -26.14 20.37 -2.22
CA LEU A 976 -26.55 21.70 -2.68
C LEU A 976 -26.67 22.73 -1.54
N GLU A 977 -27.19 22.32 -0.39
CA GLU A 977 -27.39 23.21 0.77
C GLU A 977 -26.08 23.47 1.54
N GLN A 978 -25.19 22.47 1.64
CA GLN A 978 -23.95 22.56 2.43
C GLN A 978 -22.75 21.83 1.77
N PRO A 979 -22.15 22.37 0.68
CA PRO A 979 -21.11 21.70 -0.11
C PRO A 979 -19.79 21.34 0.61
N LEU A 980 -19.61 21.76 1.87
CA LEU A 980 -18.43 21.50 2.70
C LEU A 980 -18.72 20.64 3.94
N LYS A 981 -19.98 20.27 4.17
CA LYS A 981 -20.33 19.34 5.26
C LYS A 981 -20.16 17.90 4.76
N PRO A 982 -19.45 17.01 5.47
CA PRO A 982 -19.51 15.58 5.18
C PRO A 982 -20.93 15.07 5.44
N ILE A 983 -21.49 14.31 4.49
CA ILE A 983 -22.79 13.67 4.65
C ILE A 983 -22.63 12.52 5.66
N GLU A 984 -23.50 12.45 6.66
CA GLU A 984 -23.48 11.37 7.65
C GLU A 984 -24.77 10.54 7.58
N ALA A 985 -24.72 9.26 7.95
CA ALA A 985 -25.91 8.39 7.92
C ALA A 985 -27.04 8.90 8.85
N ALA A 986 -26.72 9.72 9.85
CA ALA A 986 -27.69 10.37 10.73
C ALA A 986 -28.58 11.41 10.01
N ASP A 987 -28.13 11.97 8.88
CA ASP A 987 -28.91 12.97 8.12
C ASP A 987 -30.17 12.36 7.47
N PHE A 988 -30.22 11.04 7.30
CA PHE A 988 -31.33 10.32 6.65
C PHE A 988 -32.38 9.78 7.63
N GLU A 989 -32.25 10.00 8.95
CA GLU A 989 -33.18 9.48 9.97
C GLU A 989 -34.63 9.93 9.78
N SER A 990 -34.83 11.15 9.27
CA SER A 990 -36.15 11.69 8.90
C SER A 990 -36.81 10.85 7.79
N LEU A 991 -36.07 10.55 6.72
CA LEU A 991 -36.50 9.74 5.59
C LEU A 991 -36.78 8.29 6.01
N PHE A 992 -35.95 7.71 6.89
CA PHE A 992 -36.20 6.36 7.44
C PHE A 992 -37.54 6.31 8.21
N ALA A 993 -37.78 7.29 9.08
CA ALA A 993 -38.99 7.36 9.90
C ALA A 993 -40.26 7.57 9.05
N GLU A 994 -40.19 8.35 7.96
CA GLU A 994 -41.32 8.51 7.04
C GLU A 994 -41.59 7.24 6.22
N ARG A 995 -40.54 6.55 5.75
CA ARG A 995 -40.68 5.35 4.92
C ARG A 995 -41.18 4.12 5.69
N LEU A 996 -40.68 3.90 6.91
CA LEU A 996 -41.08 2.73 7.72
C LEU A 996 -42.56 2.75 8.15
N ARG A 997 -43.22 3.91 8.17
CA ARG A 997 -44.68 4.02 8.45
C ARG A 997 -45.58 3.23 7.50
N VAL A 998 -45.07 2.85 6.32
CA VAL A 998 -45.79 1.95 5.40
C VAL A 998 -46.11 0.58 6.05
N TYR A 999 -45.36 0.18 7.08
CA TYR A 999 -45.58 -1.09 7.78
C TYR A 999 -46.59 -1.02 8.94
N ASP A 1000 -46.97 0.18 9.40
CA ASP A 1000 -47.98 0.40 10.45
C ASP A 1000 -49.37 -0.16 10.05
N GLU A 1001 -49.69 -0.16 8.75
CA GLU A 1001 -50.91 -0.78 8.19
C GLU A 1001 -50.91 -2.30 8.46
N TYR A 1002 -49.79 -2.98 8.21
CA TYR A 1002 -49.69 -4.43 8.40
C TYR A 1002 -49.72 -4.83 9.88
N GLN A 1003 -49.13 -4.01 10.76
CA GLN A 1003 -49.22 -4.24 12.19
C GLN A 1003 -50.66 -4.03 12.72
N SER A 1004 -51.40 -3.10 12.14
CA SER A 1004 -52.84 -2.93 12.37
C SER A 1004 -53.67 -4.12 11.88
N LEU A 1005 -53.39 -4.61 10.66
CA LEU A 1005 -54.03 -5.81 10.10
C LEU A 1005 -53.75 -7.08 10.94
N LYS A 1006 -52.54 -7.20 11.51
CA LYS A 1006 -52.20 -8.28 12.46
C LYS A 1006 -53.01 -8.19 13.75
N ALA A 1007 -53.25 -6.99 14.27
CA ALA A 1007 -54.08 -6.80 15.46
C ALA A 1007 -55.55 -7.19 15.22
N ASP A 1008 -56.07 -6.98 14.01
CA ASP A 1008 -57.41 -7.47 13.63
C ASP A 1008 -57.45 -8.98 13.37
N GLU A 1009 -56.39 -9.58 12.82
CA GLU A 1009 -56.27 -11.04 12.70
C GLU A 1009 -56.26 -11.75 14.07
N GLN A 1010 -55.55 -11.20 15.06
CA GLN A 1010 -55.59 -11.64 16.46
C GLN A 1010 -57.04 -11.66 16.98
N ARG A 1011 -57.74 -10.51 16.95
CA ARG A 1011 -59.12 -10.36 17.44
C ARG A 1011 -60.10 -11.35 16.79
N LYS A 1012 -59.97 -11.57 15.48
CA LYS A 1012 -60.78 -12.53 14.73
C LYS A 1012 -60.49 -13.97 15.18
N GLN A 1013 -59.22 -14.33 15.32
CA GLN A 1013 -58.82 -15.65 15.80
C GLN A 1013 -59.30 -15.90 17.23
N ASP A 1014 -59.18 -14.94 18.15
CA ASP A 1014 -59.64 -15.10 19.54
C ASP A 1014 -61.15 -15.36 19.61
N SER A 1015 -61.93 -14.65 18.79
CA SER A 1015 -63.36 -14.87 18.63
C SER A 1015 -63.68 -16.25 18.05
N LEU A 1016 -63.00 -16.67 16.98
CA LEU A 1016 -63.18 -17.99 16.36
C LEU A 1016 -62.82 -19.13 17.33
N THR A 1017 -61.71 -18.97 18.05
CA THR A 1017 -61.21 -19.93 19.05
C THR A 1017 -62.20 -20.10 20.20
N THR A 1018 -62.82 -19.02 20.68
CA THR A 1018 -63.89 -19.08 21.69
C THR A 1018 -65.13 -19.81 21.14
N LYS A 1019 -65.61 -19.47 19.94
CA LYS A 1019 -66.74 -20.19 19.29
C LYS A 1019 -66.49 -21.69 19.18
N ILE A 1020 -65.25 -22.10 18.86
CA ILE A 1020 -64.84 -23.51 18.74
C ILE A 1020 -64.84 -24.19 20.11
N LYS A 1021 -64.28 -23.55 21.16
CA LYS A 1021 -64.32 -24.08 22.54
C LYS A 1021 -65.74 -24.27 23.05
N ASP A 1022 -66.62 -23.29 22.84
CA ASP A 1022 -68.04 -23.36 23.24
C ASP A 1022 -68.78 -24.47 22.47
N ALA A 1023 -68.56 -24.56 21.16
CA ALA A 1023 -69.16 -25.59 20.32
C ALA A 1023 -68.66 -26.99 20.69
N ASN A 1024 -67.36 -27.17 20.98
CA ASN A 1024 -66.81 -28.45 21.41
C ASN A 1024 -67.33 -28.87 22.78
N THR A 1025 -67.42 -27.94 23.75
CA THR A 1025 -68.01 -28.21 25.08
C THR A 1025 -69.47 -28.63 24.96
N THR A 1026 -70.24 -27.99 24.07
CA THR A 1026 -71.64 -28.37 23.77
C THR A 1026 -71.73 -29.74 23.07
N PHE A 1027 -70.81 -30.03 22.16
CA PHE A 1027 -70.73 -31.31 21.44
C PHE A 1027 -70.39 -32.47 22.38
N VAL A 1028 -69.31 -32.36 23.15
CA VAL A 1028 -68.87 -33.35 24.14
C VAL A 1028 -69.95 -33.63 25.18
N SER A 1029 -70.59 -32.60 25.75
CA SER A 1029 -71.69 -32.78 26.71
C SER A 1029 -72.96 -33.39 26.10
N SER A 1030 -73.19 -33.23 24.79
CA SER A 1030 -74.30 -33.89 24.08
C SER A 1030 -74.02 -35.36 23.71
N ARG A 1031 -72.76 -35.81 23.79
CA ARG A 1031 -72.30 -37.13 23.35
C ARG A 1031 -72.27 -38.11 24.52
N LYS A 1032 -73.07 -39.19 24.45
CA LYS A 1032 -72.83 -40.36 25.32
C LYS A 1032 -71.53 -41.04 24.89
N VAL A 1033 -70.69 -41.38 25.86
CA VAL A 1033 -69.42 -42.08 25.64
C VAL A 1033 -69.66 -43.58 25.76
N ASP A 1034 -69.58 -44.28 24.64
CA ASP A 1034 -69.41 -45.73 24.59
C ASP A 1034 -67.91 -46.02 24.43
N ASP A 1035 -67.34 -47.02 25.12
CA ASP A 1035 -65.89 -47.27 25.08
C ASP A 1035 -65.37 -47.55 23.65
N SER A 1036 -66.15 -48.25 22.83
CA SER A 1036 -65.80 -48.48 21.41
C SER A 1036 -65.75 -47.21 20.54
N LEU A 1037 -66.40 -46.11 20.95
CA LEU A 1037 -66.21 -44.79 20.31
C LEU A 1037 -64.90 -44.14 20.76
N LYS A 1038 -64.54 -44.31 22.03
CA LYS A 1038 -63.33 -43.75 22.64
C LYS A 1038 -62.08 -44.42 22.07
N GLU A 1039 -62.10 -45.74 21.89
CA GLU A 1039 -61.05 -46.49 21.19
C GLU A 1039 -60.91 -46.06 19.73
N ARG A 1040 -62.03 -45.88 19.01
CA ARG A 1040 -62.04 -45.37 17.62
C ARG A 1040 -61.52 -43.94 17.51
N GLU A 1041 -61.92 -43.05 18.41
CA GLU A 1041 -61.40 -41.67 18.49
C GLU A 1041 -59.90 -41.66 18.76
N GLN A 1042 -59.42 -42.48 19.69
CA GLN A 1042 -57.99 -42.58 20.01
C GLN A 1042 -57.17 -43.15 18.85
N ALA A 1043 -57.70 -44.14 18.12
CA ALA A 1043 -57.07 -44.68 16.91
C ALA A 1043 -56.95 -43.63 15.79
N LEU A 1044 -58.04 -42.90 15.50
CA LEU A 1044 -58.05 -41.82 14.51
C LEU A 1044 -57.10 -40.67 14.91
N GLN A 1045 -57.17 -40.21 16.17
CA GLN A 1045 -56.30 -39.16 16.70
C GLN A 1045 -54.81 -39.57 16.65
N THR A 1046 -54.49 -40.85 16.81
CA THR A 1046 -53.11 -41.35 16.68
C THR A 1046 -52.61 -41.23 15.24
N LEU A 1047 -53.45 -41.55 14.24
CA LEU A 1047 -53.09 -41.43 12.83
C LEU A 1047 -53.00 -39.97 12.36
N GLU A 1048 -53.92 -39.11 12.77
CA GLU A 1048 -53.86 -37.67 12.48
C GLU A 1048 -52.67 -36.98 13.17
N THR A 1049 -52.31 -37.41 14.39
CA THR A 1049 -51.08 -36.93 15.04
C THR A 1049 -49.84 -37.39 14.28
N ALA A 1050 -49.82 -38.63 13.77
CA ALA A 1050 -48.72 -39.12 12.94
C ALA A 1050 -48.61 -38.34 11.61
N TYR A 1051 -49.72 -38.04 10.93
CA TYR A 1051 -49.75 -37.21 9.73
C TYR A 1051 -49.23 -35.78 10.00
N SER A 1052 -49.71 -35.13 11.06
CA SER A 1052 -49.22 -33.82 11.48
C SER A 1052 -47.70 -33.82 11.74
N LYS A 1053 -47.18 -34.87 12.39
CA LYS A 1053 -45.74 -35.03 12.63
C LYS A 1053 -44.94 -35.38 11.38
N HIS A 1054 -45.52 -36.07 10.40
CA HIS A 1054 -44.92 -36.29 9.08
C HIS A 1054 -44.72 -34.96 8.33
N GLN A 1055 -45.76 -34.12 8.28
CA GLN A 1055 -45.67 -32.78 7.68
C GLN A 1055 -44.67 -31.87 8.42
N GLU A 1056 -44.64 -31.92 9.77
CA GLU A 1056 -43.64 -31.22 10.57
C GLU A 1056 -42.21 -31.68 10.23
N VAL A 1057 -41.97 -32.99 10.14
CA VAL A 1057 -40.66 -33.55 9.78
C VAL A 1057 -40.26 -33.18 8.34
N ILE A 1058 -41.17 -33.20 7.37
CA ILE A 1058 -40.88 -32.74 5.99
C ILE A 1058 -40.45 -31.26 5.99
N GLY A 1059 -41.17 -30.40 6.72
CA GLY A 1059 -40.83 -28.98 6.85
C GLY A 1059 -39.46 -28.76 7.52
N ASN A 1060 -39.16 -29.53 8.57
CA ASN A 1060 -37.86 -29.50 9.25
C ASN A 1060 -36.72 -30.00 8.34
N LEU A 1061 -36.94 -31.05 7.55
CA LEU A 1061 -35.94 -31.61 6.63
C LEU A 1061 -35.61 -30.66 5.46
N ASP A 1062 -36.61 -30.02 4.86
CA ASP A 1062 -36.35 -29.02 3.82
C ASP A 1062 -35.69 -27.75 4.40
N SER A 1063 -36.02 -27.38 5.64
CA SER A 1063 -35.33 -26.29 6.36
C SER A 1063 -33.87 -26.65 6.66
N GLY A 1064 -33.58 -27.86 7.15
CA GLY A 1064 -32.23 -28.38 7.33
C GLY A 1064 -31.44 -28.43 6.02
N ARG A 1065 -32.08 -28.88 4.93
CA ARG A 1065 -31.47 -28.88 3.58
C ARG A 1065 -31.13 -27.47 3.11
N LYS A 1066 -31.99 -26.48 3.34
CA LYS A 1066 -31.73 -25.07 3.02
C LYS A 1066 -30.62 -24.47 3.89
N PHE A 1067 -30.61 -24.80 5.17
CA PHE A 1067 -29.58 -24.40 6.14
C PHE A 1067 -28.20 -24.90 5.70
N TYR A 1068 -28.03 -26.21 5.49
CA TYR A 1068 -26.75 -26.78 5.06
C TYR A 1068 -26.31 -26.26 3.67
N ASN A 1069 -27.22 -26.13 2.69
CA ASN A 1069 -26.87 -25.50 1.40
C ASN A 1069 -26.47 -24.01 1.50
N ASN A 1070 -26.74 -23.32 2.60
CA ASN A 1070 -26.23 -21.98 2.87
C ASN A 1070 -24.93 -22.02 3.69
N LEU A 1071 -24.83 -22.92 4.66
CA LEU A 1071 -23.61 -23.18 5.43
C LEU A 1071 -22.44 -23.57 4.50
N ALA A 1072 -22.68 -24.45 3.52
CA ALA A 1072 -21.73 -24.81 2.47
C ALA A 1072 -21.08 -23.59 1.78
N LYS A 1073 -21.85 -22.53 1.52
CA LYS A 1073 -21.36 -21.29 0.89
C LYS A 1073 -20.51 -20.46 1.84
N LEU A 1074 -20.91 -20.38 3.11
CA LEU A 1074 -20.17 -19.69 4.16
C LEU A 1074 -18.85 -20.39 4.47
N LEU A 1075 -18.86 -21.73 4.54
CA LEU A 1075 -17.67 -22.55 4.74
C LEU A 1075 -16.72 -22.50 3.52
N ALA A 1076 -17.23 -22.51 2.29
CA ALA A 1076 -16.40 -22.32 1.10
C ALA A 1076 -15.70 -20.94 1.09
N ARG A 1077 -16.37 -19.89 1.58
CA ARG A 1077 -15.77 -18.56 1.78
C ARG A 1077 -14.73 -18.56 2.89
N LEU A 1078 -15.05 -19.13 4.06
CA LEU A 1078 -14.10 -19.28 5.17
C LEU A 1078 -12.85 -20.07 4.75
N GLN A 1079 -12.99 -21.12 3.93
CA GLN A 1079 -11.87 -21.90 3.41
C GLN A 1079 -10.92 -21.03 2.57
N GLN A 1080 -11.42 -20.05 1.83
CA GLN A 1080 -10.61 -19.06 1.10
C GLN A 1080 -9.96 -18.04 2.05
N GLU A 1081 -10.72 -17.48 2.99
CA GLU A 1081 -10.19 -16.50 3.97
C GLU A 1081 -9.11 -17.13 4.87
N ALA A 1082 -9.28 -18.37 5.32
CA ALA A 1082 -8.30 -19.14 6.10
C ALA A 1082 -7.03 -19.47 5.30
N LYS A 1083 -7.17 -19.92 4.03
CA LYS A 1083 -6.01 -20.18 3.15
C LYS A 1083 -5.23 -18.90 2.84
N GLY A 1084 -5.92 -17.76 2.67
CA GLY A 1084 -5.29 -16.44 2.54
C GLY A 1084 -4.55 -16.00 3.80
N PHE A 1085 -5.16 -16.17 4.97
CA PHE A 1085 -4.55 -15.86 6.27
C PHE A 1085 -3.26 -16.66 6.50
N VAL A 1086 -3.29 -17.99 6.32
CA VAL A 1086 -2.10 -18.84 6.51
C VAL A 1086 -1.00 -18.51 5.49
N TYR A 1087 -1.34 -18.15 4.25
CA TYR A 1087 -0.33 -17.70 3.28
C TYR A 1087 0.38 -16.42 3.73
N ALA A 1088 -0.37 -15.41 4.19
CA ALA A 1088 0.20 -14.17 4.71
C ALA A 1088 1.06 -14.43 5.96
N ARG A 1089 0.56 -15.23 6.92
CA ARG A 1089 1.30 -15.63 8.12
C ARG A 1089 2.59 -16.38 7.80
N LYS A 1090 2.59 -17.26 6.79
CA LYS A 1090 3.80 -17.97 6.35
C LYS A 1090 4.84 -17.01 5.78
N TYR A 1091 4.41 -16.03 4.99
CA TYR A 1091 5.30 -15.00 4.44
C TYR A 1091 5.93 -14.12 5.55
N GLU A 1092 5.16 -13.70 6.56
CA GLU A 1092 5.70 -13.04 7.76
C GLU A 1092 6.75 -13.90 8.49
N ALA A 1093 6.49 -15.21 8.62
CA ALA A 1093 7.36 -16.14 9.32
C ALA A 1093 8.70 -16.34 8.58
N GLU A 1094 8.65 -16.46 7.25
CA GLU A 1094 9.84 -16.58 6.40
C GLU A 1094 10.70 -15.30 6.45
N GLN A 1095 10.09 -14.11 6.44
CA GLN A 1095 10.81 -12.85 6.67
C GLN A 1095 11.44 -12.79 8.08
N MET A 1096 10.69 -13.15 9.13
CA MET A 1096 11.22 -13.08 10.49
C MET A 1096 12.32 -14.12 10.77
N GLU A 1097 12.28 -15.33 10.16
CA GLU A 1097 13.41 -16.27 10.25
C GLU A 1097 14.65 -15.73 9.52
N MET A 1098 14.49 -15.02 8.39
CA MET A 1098 15.61 -14.32 7.74
C MET A 1098 16.21 -13.24 8.65
N ASP A 1099 15.39 -12.34 9.21
CA ASP A 1099 15.87 -11.25 10.07
C ASP A 1099 16.54 -11.76 11.35
N ILE A 1100 15.95 -12.74 12.04
CA ILE A 1100 16.55 -13.36 13.23
C ILE A 1100 17.86 -14.07 12.87
N THR A 1101 17.94 -14.74 11.72
CA THR A 1101 19.16 -15.40 11.26
C THR A 1101 20.26 -14.37 10.98
N SER A 1102 19.93 -13.27 10.30
CA SER A 1102 20.84 -12.15 10.04
C SER A 1102 21.33 -11.47 11.33
N ALA A 1103 20.43 -11.24 12.29
CA ALA A 1103 20.78 -10.70 13.60
C ALA A 1103 21.69 -11.66 14.41
N MET A 1104 21.45 -12.98 14.34
CA MET A 1104 22.30 -13.98 14.98
C MET A 1104 23.67 -14.14 14.33
N SER A 1105 23.80 -13.97 13.00
CA SER A 1105 25.13 -13.90 12.36
C SER A 1105 25.90 -12.67 12.82
N ASN A 1106 25.23 -11.52 12.98
CA ASN A 1106 25.88 -10.28 13.43
C ASN A 1106 26.33 -10.37 14.89
N LEU A 1107 25.49 -10.91 15.79
CA LEU A 1107 25.84 -11.11 17.20
C LEU A 1107 26.98 -12.13 17.43
N ARG A 1108 27.18 -13.09 16.52
CA ARG A 1108 28.31 -14.04 16.57
C ARG A 1108 29.67 -13.41 16.22
N ILE A 1109 29.68 -12.21 15.64
CA ILE A 1109 30.91 -11.46 15.34
C ILE A 1109 31.33 -10.59 16.54
N SER A 1110 30.41 -10.26 17.44
CA SER A 1110 30.64 -9.34 18.58
C SER A 1110 30.91 -10.04 19.93
N SER A 1111 31.40 -11.29 19.94
CA SER A 1111 31.60 -12.06 21.19
C SER A 1111 33.00 -12.68 21.34
N THR A 1112 34.00 -11.84 21.60
CA THR A 1112 35.23 -12.23 22.32
C THR A 1112 35.29 -11.49 23.66
N PRO A 1113 35.65 -12.14 24.78
CA PRO A 1113 35.54 -11.54 26.11
C PRO A 1113 36.70 -10.58 26.41
N ALA A 1114 36.38 -9.33 26.73
CA ALA A 1114 37.34 -8.38 27.29
C ALA A 1114 37.54 -8.62 28.80
N ALA A 1115 38.79 -8.62 29.26
CA ALA A 1115 39.13 -8.92 30.65
C ALA A 1115 39.11 -7.69 31.56
N ALA A 1116 38.81 -7.90 32.85
CA ALA A 1116 38.97 -6.94 33.94
C ALA A 1116 39.96 -7.48 35.00
N PRO A 1117 40.68 -6.63 35.75
CA PRO A 1117 41.89 -7.05 36.46
C PRO A 1117 41.67 -7.66 37.86
N ILE A 1118 42.22 -8.87 38.02
CA ILE A 1118 42.88 -9.47 39.21
C ILE A 1118 42.47 -8.97 40.61
N ALA A 1119 41.93 -9.90 41.41
CA ALA A 1119 42.23 -10.04 42.84
C ALA A 1119 42.52 -11.53 43.15
N GLN A 1120 43.39 -11.80 44.12
CA GLN A 1120 43.84 -13.16 44.51
C GLN A 1120 42.82 -13.82 45.49
N TYR A 1121 42.74 -15.15 45.68
CA TYR A 1121 43.77 -16.02 46.28
C TYR A 1121 43.55 -17.52 45.95
N GLN A 1122 44.65 -18.26 45.72
CA GLN A 1122 44.99 -19.66 46.14
C GLN A 1122 43.89 -20.76 46.20
N GLN A 1123 44.04 -22.03 45.80
CA GLN A 1123 45.10 -22.95 45.29
C GLN A 1123 44.35 -24.24 44.77
N GLN A 1124 44.88 -25.36 44.23
CA GLN A 1124 46.21 -25.93 43.96
C GLN A 1124 46.12 -26.97 42.79
N PRO A 1125 47.12 -27.16 41.91
CA PRO A 1125 47.24 -28.28 40.93
C PRO A 1125 48.37 -29.26 41.34
N PRO A 1126 48.78 -30.33 40.60
CA PRO A 1126 48.35 -30.88 39.29
C PRO A 1126 47.89 -32.39 39.47
N PRO A 1127 48.12 -33.41 38.59
CA PRO A 1127 48.60 -33.47 37.20
C PRO A 1127 47.82 -34.33 36.17
N VAL A 1128 48.31 -34.18 34.93
CA VAL A 1128 48.08 -34.83 33.62
C VAL A 1128 48.60 -36.28 33.52
N GLN A 1129 47.92 -37.16 32.75
CA GLN A 1129 48.54 -38.01 31.70
C GLN A 1129 47.55 -38.84 30.84
N GLN A 1130 47.98 -39.16 29.60
CA GLN A 1130 47.44 -40.14 28.63
C GLN A 1130 48.59 -41.13 28.28
N PRO A 1131 48.43 -42.22 27.49
CA PRO A 1131 47.22 -42.92 27.00
C PRO A 1131 47.22 -44.48 27.17
N VAL A 1132 46.05 -45.11 26.99
CA VAL A 1132 45.78 -46.44 26.32
C VAL A 1132 46.63 -47.69 26.66
N GLN A 1133 46.02 -48.76 27.23
CA GLN A 1133 45.67 -50.04 26.53
C GLN A 1133 44.78 -51.00 27.37
N GLN A 1134 44.40 -52.18 26.82
CA GLN A 1134 43.44 -53.20 27.33
C GLN A 1134 44.18 -54.49 27.84
N PRO A 1135 43.58 -55.69 28.12
CA PRO A 1135 42.16 -56.15 28.16
C PRO A 1135 41.78 -57.12 29.35
N GLN A 1136 40.65 -57.85 29.23
CA GLN A 1136 40.19 -59.07 29.96
C GLN A 1136 39.50 -58.90 31.34
N ALA A 1137 38.51 -59.72 31.76
CA ALA A 1137 37.64 -60.73 31.08
C ALA A 1137 36.33 -61.03 31.89
N GLN A 1138 35.39 -61.79 31.31
CA GLN A 1138 34.18 -62.35 31.98
C GLN A 1138 34.43 -63.76 32.58
N PRO A 1139 33.60 -64.29 33.50
CA PRO A 1139 32.37 -65.05 33.12
C PRO A 1139 31.17 -64.95 34.11
N ALA A 1140 30.06 -65.65 33.79
CA ALA A 1140 28.83 -65.86 34.59
C ALA A 1140 28.84 -67.28 35.26
N PRO A 1141 27.76 -67.97 35.76
CA PRO A 1141 26.29 -67.66 35.80
C PRO A 1141 25.47 -68.17 37.05
N SER A 1142 24.11 -68.10 36.96
CA SER A 1142 23.08 -69.07 37.48
C SER A 1142 22.29 -68.91 38.83
N ARG A 1143 21.02 -68.49 38.69
CA ARG A 1143 19.70 -69.03 39.19
C ARG A 1143 19.33 -69.24 40.70
N TYR A 1144 18.00 -69.15 40.94
CA TYR A 1144 17.16 -69.59 42.11
C TYR A 1144 17.22 -68.73 43.41
N SER A 1145 16.15 -68.51 44.22
CA SER A 1145 14.69 -68.76 44.12
C SER A 1145 13.83 -67.90 45.11
N THR A 1146 12.51 -67.78 44.86
CA THR A 1146 11.34 -67.58 45.80
C THR A 1146 11.53 -66.96 47.21
N ARG A 1147 10.85 -65.86 47.64
CA ARG A 1147 9.39 -65.56 47.86
C ARG A 1147 8.83 -65.91 49.27
N SER A 1148 8.63 -64.90 50.15
CA SER A 1148 7.51 -64.77 51.14
C SER A 1148 7.60 -63.40 51.89
N GLN A 1149 6.51 -62.60 51.95
CA GLN A 1149 5.56 -62.37 53.07
C GLN A 1149 5.88 -61.20 54.05
N ALA A 1150 4.81 -60.57 54.56
CA ALA A 1150 4.75 -59.53 55.61
C ALA A 1150 4.16 -60.17 56.92
N PRO A 1151 3.72 -59.49 58.02
CA PRO A 1151 3.40 -58.05 58.24
C PRO A 1151 3.73 -57.50 59.68
N ALA A 1152 3.01 -56.44 60.12
CA ALA A 1152 2.85 -55.89 61.50
C ALA A 1152 3.96 -54.95 62.05
N ARG A 1153 3.73 -53.95 62.95
CA ARG A 1153 2.49 -53.41 63.58
C ARG A 1153 2.69 -51.96 64.17
N GLN A 1154 1.64 -51.13 64.09
CA GLN A 1154 1.09 -50.12 65.06
C GLN A 1154 1.96 -49.19 65.98
N SER A 1155 1.61 -47.88 65.93
CA SER A 1155 1.40 -46.89 67.04
C SER A 1155 2.60 -46.40 67.90
N GLU A 1156 2.60 -45.29 68.68
CA GLU A 1156 1.55 -44.37 69.26
C GLU A 1156 1.91 -42.84 69.18
N THR A 1157 1.14 -41.96 69.87
CA THR A 1157 1.18 -40.47 69.86
C THR A 1157 1.51 -39.83 71.22
N ALA A 1158 2.15 -38.65 71.28
CA ALA A 1158 2.05 -37.69 72.41
C ALA A 1158 2.49 -36.23 72.09
N THR A 1159 1.85 -35.25 72.74
CA THR A 1159 2.19 -33.79 72.86
C THR A 1159 2.44 -33.48 74.37
N PRO A 1160 3.09 -32.36 74.84
CA PRO A 1160 2.53 -30.97 74.77
C PRO A 1160 3.47 -29.71 74.95
N LEU A 1161 2.96 -28.49 74.60
CA LEU A 1161 2.99 -27.14 75.28
C LEU A 1161 4.24 -26.56 76.04
N PRO A 1162 4.32 -25.24 76.41
CA PRO A 1162 3.76 -23.96 75.88
C PRO A 1162 4.81 -22.77 75.79
N ALA A 1163 4.35 -21.49 75.71
CA ALA A 1163 5.14 -20.24 75.52
C ALA A 1163 5.57 -19.51 76.83
N PRO A 1164 6.31 -18.36 76.77
CA PRO A 1164 5.63 -17.03 76.84
C PRO A 1164 6.29 -15.78 76.17
N GLN A 1165 5.43 -14.81 75.79
CA GLN A 1165 5.46 -13.32 75.89
C GLN A 1165 6.75 -12.46 75.74
N ALA A 1166 6.71 -11.20 75.24
CA ALA A 1166 5.74 -10.43 74.42
C ALA A 1166 6.25 -8.98 74.08
N GLN A 1167 5.58 -8.32 73.11
CA GLN A 1167 5.43 -6.86 72.83
C GLN A 1167 5.88 -6.42 71.40
N ARG A 1168 5.31 -5.45 70.65
CA ARG A 1168 4.35 -4.29 70.82
C ARG A 1168 4.98 -2.89 71.00
N PRO A 1169 4.37 -1.78 70.51
CA PRO A 1169 3.36 -1.67 69.42
C PRO A 1169 3.50 -0.46 68.44
N LEU A 1170 2.74 -0.50 67.33
CA LEU A 1170 1.93 0.57 66.68
C LEU A 1170 1.89 0.39 65.13
N ASN A 1171 0.82 0.68 64.38
CA ASN A 1171 -0.60 0.30 64.51
C ASN A 1171 -1.27 0.43 63.12
N VAL A 1172 -2.08 -0.54 62.68
CA VAL A 1172 -2.85 -0.49 61.41
C VAL A 1172 -4.20 -1.22 61.59
N PRO A 1173 -5.33 -0.70 61.08
CA PRO A 1173 -6.58 -1.44 60.93
C PRO A 1173 -6.91 -1.79 59.47
N SER A 1174 -7.68 -2.86 59.24
CA SER A 1174 -8.09 -3.33 57.90
C SER A 1174 -9.37 -4.17 57.93
N VAL A 1175 -9.99 -4.35 56.74
CA VAL A 1175 -11.15 -5.24 56.42
C VAL A 1175 -12.48 -4.93 57.18
N PRO A 1176 -13.68 -5.46 56.82
CA PRO A 1176 -14.02 -6.63 55.97
C PRO A 1176 -14.63 -6.32 54.58
N THR A 1177 -14.74 -7.36 53.74
CA THR A 1177 -15.29 -7.31 52.36
C THR A 1177 -16.21 -8.51 52.10
N VAL A 1178 -17.45 -8.28 51.61
CA VAL A 1178 -18.48 -9.32 51.39
C VAL A 1178 -19.41 -9.00 50.20
N GLN A 1179 -19.50 -9.95 49.24
CA GLN A 1179 -20.60 -10.30 48.29
C GLN A 1179 -21.44 -9.26 47.50
N GLY A 1180 -21.64 -9.56 46.20
CA GLY A 1180 -22.82 -9.19 45.37
C GLY A 1180 -22.80 -7.83 44.65
N GLY A 1181 -23.51 -7.60 43.54
CA GLY A 1181 -24.28 -8.51 42.68
C GLY A 1181 -25.43 -7.80 41.91
N GLY A 1182 -25.59 -8.04 40.59
CA GLY A 1182 -26.58 -7.38 39.71
C GLY A 1182 -26.08 -6.04 39.12
N VAL A 1183 -26.17 -5.70 37.82
CA VAL A 1183 -27.20 -5.87 36.76
C VAL A 1183 -28.38 -4.91 36.92
N TRP A 1184 -28.62 -4.11 35.88
CA TRP A 1184 -29.71 -3.13 35.74
C TRP A 1184 -30.79 -3.68 34.79
N THR A 1185 -32.07 -3.48 35.13
CA THR A 1185 -33.24 -4.02 34.40
C THR A 1185 -34.34 -2.96 34.20
N PRO A 1186 -35.27 -3.14 33.23
CA PRO A 1186 -35.93 -2.01 32.55
C PRO A 1186 -37.09 -1.31 33.29
N ASP A 1187 -37.36 -1.62 34.56
CA ASP A 1187 -38.65 -1.34 35.21
C ASP A 1187 -38.77 0.07 35.85
N GLN A 1188 -37.76 0.94 35.70
CA GLN A 1188 -37.78 2.31 36.26
C GLN A 1188 -38.20 3.35 35.22
N GLY A 1189 -39.51 3.58 35.12
CA GLY A 1189 -40.11 4.53 34.19
C GLY A 1189 -39.80 6.00 34.51
N ILE A 1190 -39.18 6.72 33.56
CA ILE A 1190 -38.88 8.14 33.66
C ILE A 1190 -40.14 8.97 33.39
N ARG A 1191 -40.56 9.80 34.36
CA ARG A 1191 -41.57 10.87 34.16
C ARG A 1191 -40.92 12.24 34.35
N PHE A 1192 -41.07 13.11 33.36
CA PHE A 1192 -40.67 14.52 33.43
C PHE A 1192 -41.77 15.40 34.05
N GLY A 1193 -41.38 16.42 34.83
CA GLY A 1193 -42.28 17.42 35.42
C GLY A 1193 -41.52 18.65 35.94
N PRO A 1194 -42.00 19.90 35.75
CA PRO A 1194 -41.27 21.15 36.05
C PRO A 1194 -41.74 21.80 37.39
N PRO A 1195 -41.10 22.89 37.91
CA PRO A 1195 -41.14 24.28 37.39
C PRO A 1195 -39.73 24.92 37.27
N ALA A 1196 -39.42 26.02 36.56
CA ALA A 1196 -40.01 27.37 36.41
C ALA A 1196 -39.92 28.27 37.66
N GLY A 1197 -39.50 29.55 37.61
CA GLY A 1197 -38.95 30.32 36.47
C GLY A 1197 -38.87 31.85 36.75
N GLY A 1198 -38.51 32.63 35.70
CA GLY A 1198 -38.50 34.11 35.67
C GLY A 1198 -37.12 34.76 35.96
N ALA A 1199 -36.80 35.98 35.51
CA ALA A 1199 -37.35 36.88 34.47
C ALA A 1199 -36.27 37.94 34.14
N GLY A 1200 -36.23 38.68 33.01
CA GLY A 1200 -37.10 38.73 31.83
C GLY A 1200 -36.51 39.67 30.74
N ARG A 1201 -37.35 40.08 29.77
CA ARG A 1201 -37.05 40.92 28.57
C ARG A 1201 -36.13 42.14 28.85
N GLY A 1202 -35.29 42.62 27.92
CA GLY A 1202 -35.02 42.20 26.53
C GLY A 1202 -34.96 43.39 25.54
N ARG A 1203 -34.22 43.26 24.44
CA ARG A 1203 -34.32 44.12 23.25
C ARG A 1203 -33.78 43.40 22.01
#